data_AF-A0AAJ7C3W8-F1
#
_entry.id   AF-A0AAJ7C3W8-F1
#
_cell.length_a   1.000
_cell.length_b   1.000
_cell.length_c   1.000
_cell.angle_alpha   90.00
_cell.angle_beta   90.00
_cell.angle_gamma   90.00
#
_symmetry.space_group_name_H-M   'P 1'
#
loop_
_entity.id
_entity.type
_entity.pdbx_description
1 polymer ?
#
loop_
_entity_poly.entity_id
_entity_poly.type
_entity_poly.pdbx_seq_one_letter_code
_entity_poly.pdbx_strand_id
1 'polypeptide(L)'
;MTEALESHSKETSITALSEQERDLAQNALIEFQKGTYSVCLSYLNKLETLRPKDLKVMHNKVVAEYYKSDLKKTELIKKSLKAICGHMSIPDSSEAMDDVEKCVMRYNEAVLLYHTKQYNAALQIMNRLFTFIEPMEESLAHKVCLLLIELHIVTDQPDAALSLLNYIESQFISIDSSKISVTDKEGPIKPIKELKEQKKGSADAATDAFRIKLLKFKARIYLMMHQLKLCKREWKTLISLGTPVNISSIFLKANLEYLRGNSKKAMKIMNSITTENLEFKTCGESAAVLYYNNIACLYHSMGKPNLACFYLQKALQENKNAMDSVRVKDNDPLSCQPLYTLGGNRHYELMYSLGVSLLHAGQAGKAFDCFTEAAQGLHNSPKLWLRMAECCIHFHKSTNEIDFNIPKRRKDLVQKVLGTGLYRKIILASSLSKDTKYDTEGLSYAIPQPTLEFGMLCLKNALFLLPVNNELNLPMTPVAGPQTVSMSLTPGHALGGQHATQVSQATAVEAINLKASVLAASAYVSLCLGDYVIALEHARALLNMNKLSGAYRLLGNLYAAESLIFMDKINEAIEYLKPENIQDLSTYLPILETLDKDKEKTEETIVTPIGCKAYYPTSLPTGKAVLCYNLAVAYAIRGELDKSGETLKQVWMSKGPDCDIPIQVIMLALYIELQLGHADVSRSIIKQHCPQYR
;
A
#
# COMPACT_ATOMS: atom_id res chain seq x y z
N MET A 1 -45.92 37.33 51.69
CA MET A 1 -44.91 38.37 51.34
C MET A 1 -43.74 38.23 52.31
N THR A 2 -42.53 38.56 51.84
CA THR A 2 -41.18 38.36 52.43
C THR A 2 -40.75 36.89 52.52
N GLU A 3 -40.09 36.34 51.50
CA GLU A 3 -38.64 36.41 51.15
C GLU A 3 -37.74 35.71 52.18
N ALA A 4 -37.29 34.51 51.83
CA ALA A 4 -36.09 33.88 52.37
C ALA A 4 -35.17 33.54 51.19
N LEU A 5 -34.02 34.22 51.14
CA LEU A 5 -32.93 33.94 50.22
C LEU A 5 -32.38 32.53 50.50
N GLU A 6 -32.52 31.60 49.55
CA GLU A 6 -31.67 30.41 49.48
C GLU A 6 -30.39 30.77 48.73
N SER A 7 -29.30 30.89 49.49
CA SER A 7 -27.95 31.03 48.95
C SER A 7 -27.51 29.71 48.31
N HIS A 8 -27.29 29.73 46.99
CA HIS A 8 -26.50 28.74 46.28
C HIS A 8 -25.06 28.69 46.83
N SER A 9 -24.75 27.72 47.69
CA SER A 9 -23.35 27.38 48.02
C SER A 9 -22.81 26.38 46.99
N LYS A 10 -21.93 26.87 46.11
CA LYS A 10 -21.11 26.05 45.21
C LYS A 10 -20.38 24.96 46.01
N GLU A 11 -20.62 23.71 45.65
CA GLU A 11 -19.75 22.58 45.98
C GLU A 11 -18.39 22.80 45.30
N THR A 12 -17.38 23.18 46.07
CA THR A 12 -15.98 23.13 45.62
C THR A 12 -15.10 22.85 46.84
N SER A 13 -15.33 21.71 47.45
CA SER A 13 -14.45 21.18 48.49
C SER A 13 -13.53 20.15 47.85
N ILE A 14 -12.33 20.59 47.44
CA ILE A 14 -11.18 19.72 47.24
C ILE A 14 -10.87 19.11 48.62
N THR A 15 -11.48 17.97 48.93
CA THR A 15 -11.22 17.22 50.17
C THR A 15 -9.74 16.88 50.25
N ALA A 16 -9.03 17.44 51.23
CA ALA A 16 -7.63 17.17 51.50
C ALA A 16 -7.36 15.65 51.60
N LEU A 17 -6.32 15.18 50.92
CA LEU A 17 -5.90 13.78 50.91
C LEU A 17 -5.38 13.37 52.30
N SER A 18 -6.02 12.36 52.91
CA SER A 18 -5.56 11.76 54.17
C SER A 18 -4.22 11.03 53.96
N GLU A 19 -3.36 11.00 54.99
CA GLU A 19 -2.12 10.20 54.97
C GLU A 19 -2.42 8.72 54.70
N GLN A 20 -3.52 8.20 55.27
CA GLN A 20 -3.96 6.83 55.05
C GLN A 20 -4.31 6.56 53.57
N GLU A 21 -4.94 7.52 52.88
CA GLU A 21 -5.28 7.38 51.46
C GLU A 21 -4.02 7.37 50.59
N ARG A 22 -3.05 8.23 50.94
CA ARG A 22 -1.76 8.31 50.25
C ARG A 22 -0.94 7.03 50.42
N ASP A 23 -0.90 6.49 51.62
CA ASP A 23 -0.22 5.23 51.92
C ASP A 23 -0.87 4.05 51.20
N LEU A 24 -2.21 3.98 51.17
CA LEU A 24 -2.94 2.96 50.41
C LEU A 24 -2.65 3.06 48.90
N ALA A 25 -2.64 4.26 48.33
CA ALA A 25 -2.33 4.49 46.92
C ALA A 25 -0.88 4.13 46.58
N GLN A 26 0.09 4.51 47.43
CA GLN A 26 1.50 4.19 47.25
C GLN A 26 1.75 2.68 47.34
N ASN A 27 1.14 2.01 48.32
CA ASN A 27 1.23 0.55 48.44
C ASN A 27 0.60 -0.17 47.24
N ALA A 28 -0.55 0.31 46.75
CA ALA A 28 -1.17 -0.23 45.54
C ALA A 28 -0.24 -0.08 44.32
N LEU A 29 0.43 1.06 44.15
CA LEU A 29 1.38 1.30 43.06
C LEU A 29 2.60 0.37 43.14
N ILE A 30 3.19 0.20 44.33
CA ILE A 30 4.35 -0.68 44.56
C ILE A 30 3.99 -2.12 44.20
N GLU A 31 2.85 -2.62 44.68
CA GLU A 31 2.41 -3.99 44.39
C GLU A 31 2.05 -4.17 42.91
N PHE A 32 1.48 -3.15 42.27
CA PHE A 32 1.27 -3.17 40.81
C PHE A 32 2.60 -3.30 40.04
N GLN A 33 3.63 -2.53 40.44
CA GLN A 33 4.96 -2.58 39.82
C GLN A 33 5.66 -3.93 40.04
N LYS A 34 5.39 -4.62 41.15
CA LYS A 34 5.90 -5.98 41.43
C LYS A 34 5.16 -7.09 40.67
N GLY A 35 4.03 -6.78 40.01
CA GLY A 35 3.18 -7.77 39.35
C GLY A 35 2.25 -8.55 40.29
N THR A 36 2.15 -8.17 41.56
CA THR A 36 1.29 -8.79 42.58
C THR A 36 -0.12 -8.21 42.55
N TYR A 37 -0.82 -8.40 41.42
CA TYR A 37 -2.12 -7.74 41.15
C TYR A 37 -3.24 -8.09 42.14
N SER A 38 -3.22 -9.28 42.75
CA SER A 38 -4.19 -9.66 43.79
C SER A 38 -4.10 -8.79 45.04
N VAL A 39 -2.88 -8.48 45.46
CA VAL A 39 -2.59 -7.62 46.63
C VAL A 39 -2.88 -6.16 46.28
N CYS A 40 -2.49 -5.71 45.08
CA CYS A 40 -2.85 -4.39 44.56
C CYS A 40 -4.36 -4.14 44.61
N LEU A 41 -5.18 -5.08 44.13
CA LEU A 41 -6.65 -4.99 44.18
C LEU A 41 -7.19 -4.91 45.62
N SER A 42 -6.55 -5.57 46.58
CA SER A 42 -6.97 -5.48 47.99
C SER A 42 -6.79 -4.07 48.55
N TYR A 43 -5.71 -3.37 48.18
CA TYR A 43 -5.49 -1.97 48.57
C TYR A 43 -6.43 -1.03 47.82
N LEU A 44 -6.67 -1.25 46.53
CA LEU A 44 -7.62 -0.45 45.73
C LEU A 44 -9.07 -0.59 46.22
N ASN A 45 -9.50 -1.79 46.65
CA ASN A 45 -10.83 -1.97 47.24
C ASN A 45 -10.97 -1.19 48.57
N LYS A 46 -9.93 -1.16 49.41
CA LYS A 46 -9.93 -0.31 50.62
C LYS A 46 -10.01 1.18 50.25
N LEU A 47 -9.29 1.60 49.22
CA LEU A 47 -9.32 2.99 48.74
C LEU A 47 -10.69 3.36 48.14
N GLU A 48 -11.35 2.45 47.43
CA GLU A 48 -12.70 2.62 46.88
C GLU A 48 -13.75 2.76 47.99
N THR A 49 -13.60 2.05 49.12
CA THR A 49 -14.51 2.26 50.27
C THR A 49 -14.38 3.64 50.90
N LEU A 50 -13.18 4.25 50.83
CA LEU A 50 -12.93 5.61 51.31
C LEU A 50 -13.37 6.66 50.27
N ARG A 51 -13.24 6.34 48.97
CA ARG A 51 -13.59 7.21 47.85
C ARG A 51 -14.38 6.48 46.74
N PRO A 52 -15.69 6.25 46.94
CA PRO A 52 -16.49 5.44 46.01
C PRO A 52 -16.80 6.13 44.66
N LYS A 53 -16.62 7.46 44.56
CA LYS A 53 -16.87 8.24 43.33
C LYS A 53 -15.60 8.66 42.60
N ASP A 54 -14.42 8.25 43.08
CA ASP A 54 -13.14 8.66 42.48
C ASP A 54 -12.85 7.86 41.20
N LEU A 55 -12.83 8.57 40.07
CA LEU A 55 -12.60 7.98 38.76
C LEU A 55 -11.22 7.33 38.63
N LYS A 56 -10.18 7.86 39.30
CA LYS A 56 -8.80 7.33 39.25
C LYS A 56 -8.72 5.99 39.99
N VAL A 57 -9.41 5.86 41.12
CA VAL A 57 -9.49 4.61 41.88
C VAL A 57 -10.25 3.54 41.08
N MET A 58 -11.40 3.90 40.52
CA MET A 58 -12.18 2.98 39.66
C MET A 58 -11.38 2.54 38.42
N HIS A 59 -10.71 3.48 37.74
CA HIS A 59 -9.85 3.18 36.60
C HIS A 59 -8.71 2.24 36.97
N ASN A 60 -7.95 2.54 38.04
CA ASN A 60 -6.80 1.74 38.45
C ASN A 60 -7.21 0.33 38.86
N LYS A 61 -8.40 0.16 39.46
CA LYS A 61 -8.98 -1.15 39.76
C LYS A 61 -9.26 -1.94 38.48
N VAL A 62 -9.93 -1.34 37.50
CA VAL A 62 -10.19 -1.97 36.20
C VAL A 62 -8.89 -2.37 35.50
N VAL A 63 -7.87 -1.51 35.53
CA VAL A 63 -6.54 -1.82 34.97
C VAL A 63 -5.88 -2.98 35.72
N ALA A 64 -5.86 -2.96 37.05
CA ALA A 64 -5.29 -4.04 37.86
C ALA A 64 -6.01 -5.38 37.66
N GLU A 65 -7.34 -5.39 37.50
CA GLU A 65 -8.11 -6.59 37.15
C GLU A 65 -7.74 -7.12 35.76
N TYR A 66 -7.51 -6.22 34.80
CA TYR A 66 -7.10 -6.59 33.45
C TYR A 66 -5.71 -7.21 33.43
N TYR A 67 -4.74 -6.62 34.12
CA TYR A 67 -3.41 -7.19 34.29
C TYR A 67 -3.43 -8.54 35.05
N LYS A 68 -4.28 -8.68 36.08
CA LYS A 68 -4.50 -9.96 36.78
C LYS A 68 -5.01 -11.07 35.85
N SER A 69 -5.71 -10.70 34.79
CA SER A 69 -6.21 -11.65 33.79
C SER A 69 -5.21 -11.96 32.66
N ASP A 70 -3.93 -11.54 32.78
CA ASP A 70 -2.92 -11.56 31.72
C ASP A 70 -3.35 -10.76 30.47
N LEU A 71 -4.03 -9.64 30.67
CA LEU A 71 -4.57 -8.79 29.60
C LEU A 71 -5.57 -9.51 28.69
N LYS A 72 -6.32 -10.46 29.26
CA LYS A 72 -7.45 -11.15 28.62
C LYS A 72 -8.74 -10.40 28.93
N LYS A 73 -9.87 -10.78 28.32
CA LYS A 73 -11.19 -10.12 28.49
C LYS A 73 -11.22 -8.65 28.03
N THR A 74 -10.63 -8.36 26.88
CA THR A 74 -10.54 -7.00 26.30
C THR A 74 -11.90 -6.31 26.14
N GLU A 75 -12.97 -7.04 25.82
CA GLU A 75 -14.31 -6.46 25.73
C GLU A 75 -14.88 -5.98 27.07
N LEU A 76 -14.49 -6.64 28.19
CA LEU A 76 -14.93 -6.23 29.52
C LEU A 76 -14.28 -4.90 29.91
N ILE A 77 -12.95 -4.79 29.78
CA ILE A 77 -12.25 -3.52 30.07
C ILE A 77 -12.70 -2.41 29.13
N LYS A 78 -12.97 -2.69 27.85
CA LYS A 78 -13.50 -1.70 26.91
C LYS A 78 -14.84 -1.12 27.38
N LYS A 79 -15.76 -1.98 27.86
CA LYS A 79 -17.05 -1.54 28.42
C LYS A 79 -16.86 -0.73 29.70
N SER A 80 -15.98 -1.19 30.61
CA SER A 80 -15.69 -0.49 31.87
C SER A 80 -15.05 0.88 31.64
N LEU A 81 -14.09 1.00 30.72
CA LEU A 81 -13.48 2.29 30.38
C LEU A 81 -14.48 3.25 29.76
N LYS A 82 -15.37 2.78 28.87
CA LYS A 82 -16.45 3.61 28.33
C LYS A 82 -17.41 4.10 29.41
N ALA A 83 -17.72 3.27 30.40
CA ALA A 83 -18.57 3.64 31.53
C ALA A 83 -17.89 4.70 32.44
N ILE A 84 -16.57 4.62 32.63
CA ILE A 84 -15.79 5.59 33.42
C ILE A 84 -15.59 6.92 32.66
N CYS A 85 -15.28 6.85 31.37
CA CYS A 85 -14.96 8.02 30.55
C CYS A 85 -16.18 8.81 30.06
N GLY A 86 -17.35 8.17 29.92
CA GLY A 86 -18.56 8.77 29.35
C GLY A 86 -18.47 9.05 27.83
N HIS A 87 -19.55 9.61 27.27
CA HIS A 87 -19.55 10.12 25.90
C HIS A 87 -18.69 11.39 25.79
N MET A 88 -18.06 11.58 24.63
CA MET A 88 -17.16 12.70 24.38
C MET A 88 -17.98 13.91 23.86
N SER A 89 -18.29 14.88 24.73
CA SER A 89 -18.98 16.13 24.37
C SER A 89 -17.99 17.22 23.92
N ILE A 90 -18.47 18.23 23.19
CA ILE A 90 -17.67 19.39 22.75
C ILE A 90 -17.27 20.21 24.00
N PRO A 91 -16.02 20.72 24.09
CA PRO A 91 -15.57 21.40 25.29
C PRO A 91 -16.29 22.74 25.47
N ASP A 92 -17.17 22.82 26.46
CA ASP A 92 -17.52 24.09 27.11
C ASP A 92 -16.49 24.39 28.21
N SER A 93 -16.23 25.68 28.46
CA SER A 93 -15.09 26.18 29.26
C SER A 93 -15.06 25.72 30.73
N SER A 94 -16.12 25.10 31.25
CA SER A 94 -16.18 24.53 32.60
C SER A 94 -15.78 23.04 32.66
N GLU A 95 -15.71 22.32 31.53
CA GLU A 95 -15.38 20.88 31.47
C GLU A 95 -13.88 20.61 31.22
N ALA A 96 -13.09 21.64 30.90
CA ALA A 96 -11.68 21.50 30.51
C ALA A 96 -10.77 20.90 31.60
N MET A 97 -11.05 21.18 32.88
CA MET A 97 -10.30 20.59 34.00
C MET A 97 -10.63 19.10 34.22
N ASP A 98 -11.88 18.70 33.99
CA ASP A 98 -12.34 17.31 34.11
C ASP A 98 -11.82 16.45 32.93
N ASP A 99 -11.61 17.06 31.76
CA ASP A 99 -11.00 16.40 30.59
C ASP A 99 -9.50 16.12 30.78
N VAL A 100 -8.75 16.95 31.52
CA VAL A 100 -7.33 16.69 31.85
C VAL A 100 -7.20 15.47 32.78
N GLU A 101 -8.09 15.32 33.78
CA GLU A 101 -8.06 14.18 34.70
C GLU A 101 -8.37 12.84 34.00
N LYS A 102 -9.11 12.87 32.89
CA LYS A 102 -9.49 11.69 32.10
C LYS A 102 -8.46 11.33 31.03
N CYS A 103 -7.41 12.12 30.82
CA CYS A 103 -6.43 11.92 29.75
C CYS A 103 -5.79 10.52 29.74
N VAL A 104 -5.39 10.00 30.90
CA VAL A 104 -4.81 8.64 31.03
C VAL A 104 -5.83 7.56 30.64
N MET A 105 -7.09 7.74 31.03
CA MET A 105 -8.16 6.77 30.78
C MET A 105 -8.50 6.71 29.29
N ARG A 106 -8.57 7.88 28.64
CA ARG A 106 -8.75 8.02 27.18
C ARG A 106 -7.55 7.48 26.40
N TYR A 107 -6.33 7.69 26.89
CA TYR A 107 -5.14 7.08 26.29
C TYR A 107 -5.22 5.55 26.32
N ASN A 108 -5.61 4.97 27.47
CA ASN A 108 -5.80 3.53 27.58
C ASN A 108 -6.91 3.01 26.65
N GLU A 109 -8.01 3.75 26.49
CA GLU A 109 -9.05 3.43 25.51
C GLU A 109 -8.48 3.42 24.07
N ALA A 110 -7.68 4.43 23.71
CA ALA A 110 -7.04 4.49 22.40
C ALA A 110 -6.06 3.31 22.15
N VAL A 111 -5.32 2.88 23.17
CA VAL A 111 -4.45 1.69 23.11
C VAL A 111 -5.25 0.42 22.84
N LEU A 112 -6.40 0.24 23.49
CA LEU A 112 -7.28 -0.90 23.22
C LEU A 112 -7.84 -0.87 21.79
N LEU A 113 -8.25 0.31 21.32
CA LEU A 113 -8.73 0.50 19.94
C LEU A 113 -7.64 0.21 18.91
N TYR A 114 -6.39 0.61 19.18
CA TYR A 114 -5.24 0.30 18.34
C TYR A 114 -5.02 -1.22 18.18
N HIS A 115 -4.98 -1.96 19.29
CA HIS A 115 -4.78 -3.41 19.25
C HIS A 115 -5.96 -4.19 18.65
N THR A 116 -7.17 -3.61 18.67
CA THR A 116 -8.37 -4.18 18.03
C THR A 116 -8.56 -3.72 16.58
N LYS A 117 -7.55 -3.09 15.97
CA LYS A 117 -7.54 -2.55 14.59
C LYS A 117 -8.61 -1.48 14.31
N GLN A 118 -9.15 -0.83 15.34
CA GLN A 118 -10.11 0.28 15.21
C GLN A 118 -9.38 1.63 15.10
N TYR A 119 -8.50 1.76 14.11
CA TYR A 119 -7.54 2.87 14.00
C TYR A 119 -8.20 4.25 13.88
N ASN A 120 -9.31 4.37 13.15
CA ASN A 120 -10.03 5.64 13.00
C ASN A 120 -10.61 6.14 14.31
N ALA A 121 -11.19 5.25 15.13
CA ALA A 121 -11.69 5.60 16.45
C ALA A 121 -10.54 5.98 17.40
N ALA A 122 -9.42 5.26 17.33
CA ALA A 122 -8.21 5.62 18.09
C ALA A 122 -7.67 7.00 17.68
N LEU A 123 -7.60 7.31 16.38
CA LEU A 123 -7.17 8.62 15.87
C LEU A 123 -8.04 9.76 16.39
N GLN A 124 -9.37 9.59 16.44
CA GLN A 124 -10.27 10.61 16.99
C GLN A 124 -9.95 10.95 18.45
N ILE A 125 -9.72 9.92 19.28
CA ILE A 125 -9.34 10.10 20.68
C ILE A 125 -7.95 10.76 20.78
N MET A 126 -6.98 10.26 20.03
CA MET A 126 -5.59 10.74 20.11
C MET A 126 -5.41 12.17 19.61
N ASN A 127 -6.10 12.58 18.54
CA ASN A 127 -6.08 13.96 18.05
C ASN A 127 -6.63 14.94 19.10
N ARG A 128 -7.68 14.55 19.83
CA ARG A 128 -8.21 15.37 20.93
C ARG A 128 -7.27 15.39 22.13
N LEU A 129 -6.66 14.26 22.50
CA LEU A 129 -5.66 14.25 23.58
C LEU A 129 -4.45 15.13 23.27
N PHE A 130 -4.06 15.20 22.00
CA PHE A 130 -2.94 16.03 21.57
C PHE A 130 -3.19 17.54 21.75
N THR A 131 -4.45 18.00 21.77
CA THR A 131 -4.75 19.42 22.08
C THR A 131 -4.50 19.79 23.54
N PHE A 132 -4.42 18.79 24.43
CA PHE A 132 -4.14 18.95 25.85
C PHE A 132 -2.70 18.54 26.21
N ILE A 133 -1.77 18.54 25.26
CA ILE A 133 -0.41 18.03 25.47
C ILE A 133 0.42 18.87 26.46
N GLU A 134 0.21 20.19 26.51
CA GLU A 134 0.97 21.10 27.39
C GLU A 134 0.72 20.87 28.90
N PRO A 135 -0.53 20.70 29.39
CA PRO A 135 -0.78 20.42 30.81
C PRO A 135 -0.50 18.95 31.23
N MET A 136 -0.11 18.06 30.31
CA MET A 136 0.13 16.65 30.63
C MET A 136 1.49 16.40 31.29
N GLU A 137 1.56 15.35 32.10
CA GLU A 137 2.83 14.78 32.56
C GLU A 137 3.69 14.34 31.36
N GLU A 138 4.99 14.64 31.39
CA GLU A 138 5.95 14.39 30.30
C GLU A 138 5.92 12.94 29.79
N SER A 139 5.84 11.95 30.69
CA SER A 139 5.76 10.53 30.35
C SER A 139 4.51 10.17 29.55
N LEU A 140 3.37 10.79 29.88
CA LEU A 140 2.12 10.60 29.15
C LEU A 140 2.17 11.34 27.81
N ALA A 141 2.68 12.57 27.78
CA ALA A 141 2.82 13.36 26.56
C ALA A 141 3.67 12.61 25.52
N HIS A 142 4.83 12.06 25.92
CA HIS A 142 5.65 11.20 25.06
C HIS A 142 4.87 10.01 24.50
N LYS A 143 4.10 9.30 25.34
CA LYS A 143 3.28 8.15 24.91
C LYS A 143 2.18 8.54 23.93
N VAL A 144 1.54 9.70 24.14
CA VAL A 144 0.51 10.25 23.26
C VAL A 144 1.10 10.55 21.87
N CYS A 145 2.23 11.24 21.85
CA CYS A 145 2.98 11.56 20.62
C CYS A 145 3.36 10.30 19.83
N LEU A 146 3.95 9.28 20.48
CA LEU A 146 4.39 8.06 19.80
C LEU A 146 3.21 7.26 19.22
N LEU A 147 2.10 7.13 19.97
CA LEU A 147 0.92 6.40 19.49
C LEU A 147 0.23 7.16 18.36
N LEU A 148 0.18 8.49 18.42
CA LEU A 148 -0.39 9.30 17.34
C LEU A 148 0.43 9.19 16.05
N ILE A 149 1.77 9.20 16.13
CA ILE A 149 2.63 8.94 14.97
C ILE A 149 2.36 7.54 14.40
N GLU A 150 2.33 6.50 15.25
CA GLU A 150 2.09 5.13 14.79
C GLU A 150 0.71 4.99 14.13
N LEU A 151 -0.32 5.66 14.67
CA LEU A 151 -1.66 5.67 14.07
C LEU A 151 -1.65 6.25 12.65
N HIS A 152 -1.00 7.39 12.44
CA HIS A 152 -0.87 7.96 11.09
C HIS A 152 -0.10 7.04 10.14
N ILE A 153 0.93 6.34 10.64
CA ILE A 153 1.70 5.36 9.86
C ILE A 153 0.82 4.17 9.44
N VAL A 154 0.05 3.58 10.37
CA VAL A 154 -0.78 2.40 10.05
C VAL A 154 -2.01 2.74 9.21
N THR A 155 -2.47 4.00 9.21
CA THR A 155 -3.53 4.49 8.32
C THR A 155 -3.01 5.03 6.98
N ASP A 156 -1.76 4.75 6.63
CA ASP A 156 -1.13 5.14 5.35
C ASP A 156 -1.08 6.66 5.10
N GLN A 157 -0.79 7.43 6.16
CA GLN A 157 -0.65 8.90 6.11
C GLN A 157 0.78 9.34 6.51
N PRO A 158 1.82 8.98 5.74
CA PRO A 158 3.22 9.24 6.11
C PRO A 158 3.55 10.74 6.12
N ASP A 159 2.95 11.55 5.25
CA ASP A 159 3.20 13.00 5.19
C ASP A 159 2.72 13.70 6.47
N ALA A 160 1.51 13.38 6.94
CA ALA A 160 0.98 13.87 8.20
C ALA A 160 1.82 13.41 9.41
N ALA A 161 2.26 12.14 9.39
CA ALA A 161 3.15 11.60 10.41
C ALA A 161 4.50 12.35 10.45
N LEU A 162 5.06 12.71 9.29
CA LEU A 162 6.32 13.46 9.21
C LEU A 162 6.17 14.88 9.76
N SER A 163 5.10 15.58 9.39
CA SER A 163 4.80 16.93 9.91
C SER A 163 4.64 16.92 11.43
N LEU A 164 3.88 15.97 11.97
CA LEU A 164 3.71 15.78 13.40
C LEU A 164 5.04 15.48 14.10
N LEU A 165 5.86 14.59 13.53
CA LEU A 165 7.16 14.23 14.09
C LEU A 165 8.09 15.44 14.14
N ASN A 166 8.17 16.23 13.07
CA ASN A 166 9.00 17.45 13.05
C ASN A 166 8.52 18.48 14.09
N TYR A 167 7.20 18.61 14.28
CA TYR A 167 6.64 19.45 15.34
C TYR A 167 7.08 18.96 16.74
N ILE A 168 6.98 17.66 17.00
CA ILE A 168 7.40 17.06 18.28
C ILE A 168 8.90 17.26 18.52
N GLU A 169 9.75 17.07 17.49
CA GLU A 169 11.18 17.36 17.61
C GLU A 169 11.44 18.84 17.93
N SER A 170 10.70 19.76 17.32
CA SER A 170 10.85 21.19 17.60
C SER A 170 10.44 21.56 19.03
N GLN A 171 9.34 21.01 19.54
CA GLN A 171 8.79 21.35 20.86
C GLN A 171 9.48 20.65 22.03
N PHE A 172 9.85 19.37 21.86
CA PHE A 172 10.38 18.55 22.95
C PHE A 172 11.91 18.41 22.94
N ILE A 173 12.59 18.76 21.83
CA ILE A 173 14.04 18.59 21.69
C ILE A 173 14.78 19.94 21.54
N SER A 174 14.10 21.04 21.19
CA SER A 174 14.75 22.35 21.06
C SER A 174 14.81 23.13 22.38
N ILE A 175 15.60 22.63 23.32
CA ILE A 175 16.43 23.42 24.24
C ILE A 175 17.75 22.63 24.35
N ASP A 176 18.82 23.12 23.70
CA ASP A 176 20.23 22.64 23.72
C ASP A 176 20.84 22.18 22.39
N SER A 177 20.63 22.92 21.30
CA SER A 177 21.44 22.79 20.08
C SER A 177 22.13 24.07 19.60
N SER A 178 22.34 25.05 20.49
CA SER A 178 23.09 26.28 20.17
C SER A 178 24.60 26.20 20.43
N LYS A 179 25.19 25.00 20.42
CA LYS A 179 26.66 24.83 20.41
C LYS A 179 27.11 23.63 19.58
N ILE A 180 26.88 23.65 18.26
CA ILE A 180 27.87 23.23 17.26
C ILE A 180 27.61 24.10 16.03
N SER A 181 28.23 25.27 15.98
CA SER A 181 28.51 25.97 14.73
C SER A 181 30.02 25.90 14.51
N VAL A 182 30.41 25.22 13.44
CA VAL A 182 31.77 25.18 12.93
C VAL A 182 32.19 26.59 12.51
N THR A 183 33.22 27.14 13.12
CA THR A 183 33.97 28.28 12.59
C THR A 183 35.44 27.94 12.59
N ASP A 184 35.98 27.70 11.40
CA ASP A 184 37.41 27.74 11.13
C ASP A 184 37.94 29.17 11.26
N LYS A 185 39.04 29.35 12.01
CA LYS A 185 40.22 30.15 11.62
C LYS A 185 41.34 30.07 12.67
N GLU A 186 42.56 29.94 12.16
CA GLU A 186 43.83 29.65 12.82
C GLU A 186 44.44 30.82 13.62
N GLY A 187 45.26 30.50 14.64
CA GLY A 187 46.23 31.43 15.28
C GLY A 187 46.74 30.96 16.66
N PRO A 188 48.05 31.03 17.01
CA PRO A 188 48.69 30.10 17.96
C PRO A 188 48.93 30.58 19.42
N ILE A 189 48.73 29.65 20.36
CA ILE A 189 49.43 29.29 21.64
C ILE A 189 50.14 30.36 22.50
N LYS A 190 49.73 30.48 23.79
CA LYS A 190 50.52 30.18 25.03
C LYS A 190 49.68 30.30 26.34
N PRO A 191 50.11 29.70 27.48
CA PRO A 191 49.23 29.00 28.44
C PRO A 191 49.16 29.61 29.86
N ILE A 192 48.19 29.16 30.70
CA ILE A 192 48.36 28.67 32.10
C ILE A 192 46.99 28.52 32.83
N LYS A 193 46.80 27.31 33.38
CA LYS A 193 46.03 26.82 34.57
C LYS A 193 44.91 27.72 35.16
N GLU A 194 43.72 27.25 35.50
CA GLU A 194 43.42 26.34 36.62
C GLU A 194 41.98 25.78 36.56
N LEU A 195 41.81 24.60 37.14
CA LEU A 195 40.56 23.85 37.26
C LEU A 195 39.56 24.51 38.22
N LYS A 196 38.26 24.47 37.89
CA LYS A 196 37.22 23.93 38.78
C LYS A 196 35.88 23.75 38.04
N GLU A 197 35.58 22.48 37.78
CA GLU A 197 34.28 21.81 37.90
C GLU A 197 33.01 22.59 37.50
N GLN A 198 32.50 22.31 36.30
CA GLN A 198 31.06 22.40 36.04
C GLN A 198 30.52 21.04 35.60
N LYS A 199 29.59 20.55 36.43
CA LYS A 199 28.81 19.32 36.29
C LYS A 199 28.29 19.15 34.86
N LYS A 200 28.66 18.03 34.25
CA LYS A 200 27.99 17.44 33.09
C LYS A 200 26.55 17.08 33.51
N GLY A 201 25.58 17.94 33.18
CA GLY A 201 24.16 17.67 33.44
C GLY A 201 23.72 16.41 32.69
N SER A 202 23.14 15.45 33.40
CA SER A 202 22.60 14.22 32.82
C SER A 202 21.38 14.54 31.98
N ALA A 203 21.44 14.30 30.67
CA ALA A 203 20.23 14.10 29.89
C ALA A 203 19.47 12.91 30.51
N ASP A 204 18.18 13.08 30.76
CA ASP A 204 17.36 12.09 31.44
C ASP A 204 17.21 10.84 30.56
N ALA A 205 17.41 9.65 31.13
CA ALA A 205 17.45 8.39 30.36
C ALA A 205 16.11 8.12 29.62
N ALA A 206 15.02 8.66 30.15
CA ALA A 206 13.69 8.60 29.54
C ALA A 206 13.59 9.45 28.26
N THR A 207 14.16 10.65 28.27
CA THR A 207 14.18 11.57 27.13
C THR A 207 15.07 11.03 26.00
N ASP A 208 16.21 10.42 26.35
CA ASP A 208 17.07 9.73 25.38
C ASP A 208 16.36 8.54 24.73
N ALA A 209 15.63 7.74 25.50
CA ALA A 209 14.84 6.62 24.99
C ALA A 209 13.70 7.09 24.06
N PHE A 210 13.05 8.21 24.39
CA PHE A 210 12.03 8.85 23.55
C PHE A 210 12.62 9.33 22.22
N ARG A 211 13.78 10.02 22.26
CA ARG A 211 14.50 10.50 21.07
C ARG A 211 14.89 9.36 20.13
N ILE A 212 15.37 8.23 20.65
CA ILE A 212 15.69 7.04 19.85
C ILE A 212 14.44 6.48 19.16
N LYS A 213 13.28 6.45 19.85
CA LYS A 213 12.01 6.00 19.25
C LYS A 213 11.54 6.93 18.13
N LEU A 214 11.65 8.25 18.32
CA LEU A 214 11.33 9.22 17.26
C LEU A 214 12.20 9.03 16.02
N LEU A 215 13.51 8.83 16.18
CA LEU A 215 14.42 8.54 15.07
C LEU A 215 14.02 7.26 14.30
N LYS A 216 13.57 6.21 15.00
CA LYS A 216 13.05 4.99 14.36
C LYS A 216 11.78 5.26 13.56
N PHE A 217 10.84 6.03 14.10
CA PHE A 217 9.64 6.42 13.36
C PHE A 217 9.98 7.27 12.13
N LYS A 218 10.88 8.24 12.28
CA LYS A 218 11.35 9.09 11.17
C LYS A 218 11.97 8.26 10.05
N ALA A 219 12.83 7.30 10.39
CA ALA A 219 13.42 6.38 9.42
C ALA A 219 12.36 5.50 8.71
N ARG A 220 11.32 5.02 9.42
CA ARG A 220 10.20 4.26 8.85
C ARG A 220 9.35 5.12 7.91
N ILE A 221 9.02 6.34 8.31
CA ILE A 221 8.28 7.31 7.49
C ILE A 221 9.06 7.62 6.19
N TYR A 222 10.37 7.87 6.28
CA TYR A 222 11.19 8.07 5.10
C TYR A 222 11.26 6.85 4.18
N LEU A 223 11.18 5.62 4.70
CA LEU A 223 11.06 4.44 3.83
C LEU A 223 9.71 4.41 3.10
N MET A 224 8.60 4.69 3.80
CA MET A 224 7.27 4.71 3.19
C MET A 224 7.14 5.78 2.10
N MET A 225 7.79 6.93 2.30
CA MET A 225 7.84 8.02 1.31
C MET A 225 8.90 7.80 0.21
N HIS A 226 9.58 6.64 0.20
CA HIS A 226 10.69 6.34 -0.71
C HIS A 226 11.85 7.36 -0.66
N GLN A 227 12.06 8.04 0.46
CA GLN A 227 13.17 8.98 0.68
C GLN A 227 14.41 8.27 1.24
N LEU A 228 15.00 7.37 0.45
CA LEU A 228 16.01 6.40 0.90
C LEU A 228 17.32 7.04 1.42
N LYS A 229 17.66 8.26 0.97
CA LYS A 229 18.84 9.00 1.44
C LYS A 229 18.66 9.56 2.84
N LEU A 230 17.50 10.15 3.11
CA LEU A 230 17.15 10.68 4.43
C LEU A 230 17.04 9.51 5.42
N CYS A 231 16.40 8.41 5.02
CA CYS A 231 16.38 7.19 5.82
C CYS A 231 17.79 6.69 6.18
N LYS A 232 18.74 6.67 5.23
CA LYS A 232 20.14 6.28 5.50
C LYS A 232 20.84 7.21 6.47
N ARG A 233 20.53 8.51 6.44
CA ARG A 233 21.07 9.51 7.37
C ARG A 233 20.59 9.21 8.78
N GLU A 234 19.28 9.07 8.98
CA GLU A 234 18.69 8.73 10.27
C GLU A 234 19.19 7.38 10.81
N TRP A 235 19.33 6.39 9.92
CA TRP A 235 19.92 5.10 10.27
C TRP A 235 21.36 5.22 10.81
N LYS A 236 22.20 6.07 10.21
CA LYS A 236 23.56 6.31 10.71
C LYS A 236 23.52 6.97 12.08
N THR A 237 22.62 7.93 12.28
CA THR A 237 22.40 8.60 13.57
C THR A 237 22.01 7.58 14.65
N LEU A 238 21.09 6.67 14.34
CA LEU A 238 20.67 5.58 15.25
C LEU A 238 21.83 4.69 15.70
N ILE A 239 22.74 4.34 14.77
CA ILE A 239 23.93 3.56 15.09
C ILE A 239 24.91 4.37 15.94
N SER A 240 25.15 5.64 15.62
CA SER A 240 26.10 6.48 16.36
C SER A 240 25.67 6.74 17.81
N LEU A 241 24.37 6.69 18.10
CA LEU A 241 23.81 6.81 19.45
C LEU A 241 23.95 5.51 20.27
N GLY A 242 24.64 4.49 19.76
CA GLY A 242 24.88 3.23 20.48
C GLY A 242 23.64 2.35 20.63
N THR A 243 22.60 2.55 19.82
CA THR A 243 21.38 1.74 19.88
C THR A 243 21.72 0.26 19.62
N PRO A 244 21.33 -0.68 20.49
CA PRO A 244 21.60 -2.10 20.26
C PRO A 244 20.99 -2.57 18.95
N VAL A 245 21.74 -3.39 18.20
CA VAL A 245 21.28 -4.01 16.96
C VAL A 245 20.24 -5.07 17.31
N ASN A 246 18.98 -4.67 17.34
CA ASN A 246 17.85 -5.57 17.55
C ASN A 246 17.18 -5.95 16.21
N ILE A 247 16.27 -6.92 16.24
CA ILE A 247 15.52 -7.37 15.05
C ILE A 247 14.88 -6.21 14.26
N SER A 248 14.27 -5.24 14.94
CA SER A 248 13.62 -4.08 14.29
C SER A 248 14.61 -3.26 13.45
N SER A 249 15.83 -3.04 13.97
CA SER A 249 16.88 -2.32 13.28
C SER A 249 17.42 -3.12 12.09
N ILE A 250 17.58 -4.44 12.23
CA ILE A 250 18.02 -5.31 11.13
C ILE A 250 17.02 -5.30 9.97
N PHE A 251 15.71 -5.45 10.26
CA PHE A 251 14.66 -5.38 9.25
C PHE A 251 14.59 -4.03 8.56
N LEU A 252 14.72 -2.93 9.30
CA LEU A 252 14.74 -1.58 8.74
C LEU A 252 15.88 -1.41 7.73
N LYS A 253 17.09 -1.88 8.09
CA LYS A 253 18.27 -1.86 7.21
C LYS A 253 18.10 -2.77 5.99
N ALA A 254 17.55 -3.97 6.17
CA ALA A 254 17.28 -4.90 5.07
C ALA A 254 16.28 -4.30 4.08
N ASN A 255 15.20 -3.68 4.57
CA ASN A 255 14.20 -3.00 3.73
C ASN A 255 14.82 -1.83 2.94
N LEU A 256 15.67 -1.02 3.58
CA LEU A 256 16.40 0.05 2.89
C LEU A 256 17.26 -0.48 1.73
N GLU A 257 17.98 -1.58 1.92
CA GLU A 257 18.78 -2.19 0.84
C GLU A 257 17.91 -2.88 -0.21
N TYR A 258 16.76 -3.44 0.18
CA TYR A 258 15.76 -3.99 -0.74
C TYR A 258 15.21 -2.92 -1.69
N LEU A 259 14.75 -1.79 -1.15
CA LEU A 259 14.22 -0.67 -1.96
C LEU A 259 15.27 -0.03 -2.87
N ARG A 260 16.57 -0.14 -2.53
CA ARG A 260 17.68 0.26 -3.40
C ARG A 260 17.98 -0.71 -4.54
N GLY A 261 17.29 -1.85 -4.62
CA GLY A 261 17.59 -2.93 -5.56
C GLY A 261 18.76 -3.83 -5.16
N ASN A 262 19.37 -3.63 -4.00
CA ASN A 262 20.52 -4.41 -3.51
C ASN A 262 20.09 -5.75 -2.85
N SER A 263 19.32 -6.57 -3.57
CA SER A 263 18.68 -7.79 -3.03
C SER A 263 19.67 -8.77 -2.38
N LYS A 264 20.88 -8.94 -2.93
CA LYS A 264 21.92 -9.81 -2.34
C LYS A 264 22.40 -9.30 -0.99
N LYS A 265 22.53 -7.99 -0.83
CA LYS A 265 22.98 -7.37 0.43
C LYS A 265 21.88 -7.43 1.49
N ALA A 266 20.63 -7.16 1.09
CA ALA A 266 19.47 -7.34 1.94
C ALA A 266 19.35 -8.79 2.44
N MET A 267 19.56 -9.78 1.58
CA MET A 267 19.54 -11.20 1.96
C MET A 267 20.64 -11.55 2.98
N LYS A 268 21.86 -11.02 2.83
CA LYS A 268 22.92 -11.21 3.84
C LYS A 268 22.56 -10.61 5.20
N ILE A 269 21.93 -9.43 5.21
CA ILE A 269 21.46 -8.76 6.43
C ILE A 269 20.36 -9.59 7.09
N MET A 270 19.41 -10.10 6.31
CA MET A 270 18.34 -10.98 6.81
C MET A 270 18.89 -12.27 7.43
N ASN A 271 19.90 -12.89 6.84
CA ASN A 271 20.51 -14.12 7.36
C ASN A 271 21.40 -13.90 8.59
N SER A 272 21.72 -12.65 8.94
CA SER A 272 22.41 -12.32 10.19
C SER A 272 21.49 -12.24 11.41
N ILE A 273 20.17 -12.41 11.21
CA ILE A 273 19.22 -12.47 12.32
C ILE A 273 19.51 -13.73 13.13
N THR A 274 20.08 -13.53 14.31
CA THR A 274 20.18 -14.56 15.34
C THR A 274 18.81 -14.79 15.96
N THR A 275 18.60 -15.97 16.54
CA THR A 275 17.34 -16.42 17.16
C THR A 275 16.99 -15.62 18.44
N GLU A 276 16.84 -14.30 18.32
CA GLU A 276 16.12 -13.50 19.30
C GLU A 276 14.65 -13.88 19.18
N ASN A 277 14.15 -14.63 20.16
CA ASN A 277 12.78 -15.10 20.18
C ASN A 277 11.84 -13.92 20.48
N LEU A 278 11.30 -13.26 19.44
CA LEU A 278 10.02 -12.58 19.60
C LEU A 278 8.98 -13.68 19.89
N GLU A 279 8.60 -13.80 21.16
CA GLU A 279 7.54 -14.69 21.56
C GLU A 279 6.20 -14.04 21.24
N PHE A 280 5.43 -14.69 20.37
CA PHE A 280 4.14 -14.16 19.90
C PHE A 280 3.18 -13.83 21.07
N LYS A 281 3.26 -14.58 22.17
CA LYS A 281 2.45 -14.37 23.38
C LYS A 281 2.69 -13.02 24.07
N THR A 282 3.91 -12.48 23.98
CA THR A 282 4.31 -11.28 24.73
C THR A 282 4.17 -10.01 23.92
N CYS A 283 4.32 -10.09 22.59
CA CYS A 283 4.35 -8.91 21.72
C CYS A 283 3.37 -8.95 20.54
N GLY A 284 2.71 -10.09 20.28
CA GLY A 284 1.82 -10.26 19.13
C GLY A 284 2.53 -10.38 17.78
N GLU A 285 3.86 -10.52 17.79
CA GLU A 285 4.69 -10.65 16.59
C GLU A 285 5.51 -11.95 16.62
N SER A 286 5.72 -12.56 15.46
CA SER A 286 6.55 -13.76 15.31
C SER A 286 7.74 -13.46 14.41
N ALA A 287 8.95 -13.61 14.95
CA ALA A 287 10.19 -13.41 14.20
C ALA A 287 10.27 -14.32 12.96
N ALA A 288 9.78 -15.56 13.07
CA ALA A 288 9.77 -16.52 11.97
C ALA A 288 8.82 -16.09 10.83
N VAL A 289 7.63 -15.60 11.16
CA VAL A 289 6.67 -15.07 10.18
C VAL A 289 7.26 -13.88 9.42
N LEU A 290 7.82 -12.91 10.16
CA LEU A 290 8.45 -11.73 9.56
C LEU A 290 9.66 -12.09 8.70
N TYR A 291 10.50 -13.02 9.15
CA TYR A 291 11.66 -13.51 8.40
C TYR A 291 11.24 -14.16 7.07
N TYR A 292 10.36 -15.16 7.11
CA TYR A 292 9.95 -15.87 5.90
C TYR A 292 9.21 -14.98 4.91
N ASN A 293 8.35 -14.07 5.38
CA ASN A 293 7.70 -13.08 4.53
C ASN A 293 8.71 -12.17 3.81
N ASN A 294 9.67 -11.61 4.55
CA ASN A 294 10.67 -10.70 3.97
C ASN A 294 11.63 -11.42 3.02
N ILE A 295 12.01 -12.67 3.31
CA ILE A 295 12.77 -13.52 2.40
C ILE A 295 11.99 -13.80 1.11
N ALA A 296 10.68 -14.04 1.20
CA ALA A 296 9.84 -14.22 0.03
C ALA A 296 9.79 -12.96 -0.84
N CYS A 297 9.64 -11.76 -0.25
CA CYS A 297 9.71 -10.49 -0.98
C CYS A 297 11.05 -10.34 -1.72
N LEU A 298 12.17 -10.75 -1.11
CA LEU A 298 13.49 -10.76 -1.75
C LEU A 298 13.57 -11.76 -2.92
N TYR A 299 13.01 -12.97 -2.80
CA TYR A 299 12.99 -13.90 -3.93
C TYR A 299 12.07 -13.43 -5.05
N HIS A 300 10.94 -12.81 -4.71
CA HIS A 300 10.02 -12.23 -5.67
C HIS A 300 10.72 -11.14 -6.48
N SER A 301 11.42 -10.21 -5.81
CA SER A 301 12.21 -9.19 -6.52
C SER A 301 13.32 -9.81 -7.36
N MET A 302 13.94 -10.91 -6.96
CA MET A 302 14.95 -11.59 -7.79
C MET A 302 14.38 -12.30 -9.04
N GLY A 303 13.08 -12.13 -9.36
CA GLY A 303 12.43 -12.78 -10.49
C GLY A 303 12.21 -14.29 -10.26
N LYS A 304 12.15 -14.72 -9.00
CA LYS A 304 11.99 -16.14 -8.60
C LYS A 304 10.66 -16.36 -7.86
N PRO A 305 9.51 -16.20 -8.54
CA PRO A 305 8.20 -16.22 -7.88
C PRO A 305 7.87 -17.56 -7.23
N ASN A 306 8.28 -18.69 -7.82
CA ASN A 306 8.05 -20.02 -7.23
C ASN A 306 8.76 -20.21 -5.88
N LEU A 307 9.97 -19.65 -5.71
CA LEU A 307 10.67 -19.68 -4.43
C LEU A 307 10.00 -18.74 -3.42
N ALA A 308 9.53 -17.57 -3.86
CA ALA A 308 8.75 -16.69 -3.01
C ALA A 308 7.49 -17.39 -2.47
N CYS A 309 6.76 -18.12 -3.32
CA CYS A 309 5.60 -18.93 -2.90
C CYS A 309 5.95 -19.95 -1.80
N PHE A 310 7.07 -20.67 -1.95
CA PHE A 310 7.52 -21.64 -0.95
C PHE A 310 7.76 -21.00 0.43
N TYR A 311 8.43 -19.84 0.46
CA TYR A 311 8.67 -19.14 1.72
C TYR A 311 7.40 -18.50 2.30
N LEU A 312 6.46 -18.04 1.48
CA LEU A 312 5.17 -17.53 1.94
C LEU A 312 4.29 -18.63 2.54
N GLN A 313 4.32 -19.83 1.96
CA GLN A 313 3.64 -21.00 2.56
C GLN A 313 4.23 -21.34 3.93
N LYS A 314 5.57 -21.26 4.09
CA LYS A 314 6.20 -21.38 5.41
C LYS A 314 5.76 -20.26 6.37
N ALA A 315 5.71 -19.02 5.92
CA ALA A 315 5.25 -17.90 6.74
C ALA A 315 3.80 -18.09 7.22
N LEU A 316 2.92 -18.59 6.36
CA LEU A 316 1.53 -18.93 6.70
C LEU A 316 1.45 -20.04 7.76
N GLN A 317 2.26 -21.10 7.60
CA GLN A 317 2.33 -22.18 8.58
C GLN A 317 2.81 -21.67 9.95
N GLU A 318 3.84 -20.84 9.99
CA GLU A 318 4.33 -20.24 11.24
C GLU A 318 3.31 -19.28 11.86
N ASN A 319 2.57 -18.52 11.04
CA ASN A 319 1.49 -17.65 11.53
C ASN A 319 0.36 -18.50 12.16
N LYS A 320 -0.01 -19.61 11.52
CA LYS A 320 -0.98 -20.56 12.08
C LYS A 320 -0.50 -21.14 13.41
N ASN A 321 0.75 -21.61 13.47
CA ASN A 321 1.35 -22.14 14.70
C ASN A 321 1.36 -21.09 15.82
N ALA A 322 1.70 -19.84 15.51
CA ALA A 322 1.70 -18.73 16.46
C ALA A 322 0.29 -18.46 17.02
N MET A 323 -0.73 -18.43 16.16
CA MET A 323 -2.13 -18.25 16.57
C MET A 323 -2.63 -19.42 17.42
N ASP A 324 -2.32 -20.66 17.02
CA ASP A 324 -2.75 -21.86 17.76
C ASP A 324 -2.05 -21.96 19.14
N SER A 325 -0.88 -21.37 19.32
CA SER A 325 -0.18 -21.32 20.62
C SER A 325 -0.88 -20.45 21.68
N VAL A 326 -1.81 -19.58 21.26
CA VAL A 326 -2.55 -18.64 22.11
C VAL A 326 -4.03 -19.04 22.25
N ARG A 327 -4.55 -19.84 21.32
CA ARG A 327 -5.93 -20.33 21.37
C ARG A 327 -6.13 -21.30 22.53
N VAL A 328 -6.95 -20.91 23.50
CA VAL A 328 -7.48 -21.80 24.54
C VAL A 328 -8.73 -22.50 23.99
N LYS A 329 -8.93 -23.79 24.29
CA LYS A 329 -10.08 -24.61 23.82
C LYS A 329 -11.45 -24.22 24.42
N ASP A 330 -11.60 -23.02 24.98
CA ASP A 330 -12.84 -22.56 25.61
C ASP A 330 -13.74 -21.79 24.62
N ASN A 331 -15.03 -21.76 24.94
CA ASN A 331 -16.14 -21.35 24.06
C ASN A 331 -16.17 -19.87 23.60
N ASP A 332 -15.26 -19.00 24.03
CA ASP A 332 -15.23 -17.59 23.57
C ASP A 332 -13.81 -17.14 23.11
N PRO A 333 -13.54 -17.15 21.79
CA PRO A 333 -12.22 -16.85 21.21
C PRO A 333 -11.69 -15.45 21.48
N LEU A 334 -12.55 -14.43 21.67
CA LEU A 334 -12.13 -13.03 21.89
C LEU A 334 -11.84 -12.73 23.37
N SER A 335 -12.45 -13.49 24.29
CA SER A 335 -12.28 -13.30 25.74
C SER A 335 -10.95 -13.85 26.26
N CYS A 336 -10.38 -14.85 25.59
CA CYS A 336 -9.29 -15.66 26.14
C CYS A 336 -7.87 -15.29 25.65
N GLN A 337 -7.75 -14.33 24.72
CA GLN A 337 -6.47 -13.95 24.13
C GLN A 337 -5.85 -12.71 24.82
N PRO A 338 -4.53 -12.67 25.06
CA PRO A 338 -3.85 -11.47 25.52
C PRO A 338 -3.97 -10.33 24.51
N LEU A 339 -4.13 -9.09 24.99
CA LEU A 339 -4.32 -7.88 24.18
C LEU A 339 -3.41 -7.79 22.94
N TYR A 340 -2.11 -8.01 23.14
CA TYR A 340 -1.10 -7.84 22.09
C TYR A 340 -1.32 -8.77 20.89
N THR A 341 -2.00 -9.91 21.10
CA THR A 341 -2.23 -10.95 20.09
C THR A 341 -3.47 -10.70 19.22
N LEU A 342 -4.42 -9.88 19.67
CA LEU A 342 -5.71 -9.64 18.98
C LEU A 342 -5.55 -9.04 17.58
N GLY A 343 -4.47 -8.29 17.35
CA GLY A 343 -4.11 -7.72 16.05
C GLY A 343 -2.97 -8.44 15.32
N GLY A 344 -2.39 -9.47 15.93
CA GLY A 344 -1.14 -10.12 15.49
C GLY A 344 -1.30 -11.09 14.32
N ASN A 345 -2.52 -11.51 14.00
CA ASN A 345 -2.76 -12.41 12.87
C ASN A 345 -2.47 -11.70 11.54
N ARG A 346 -1.48 -12.20 10.80
CA ARG A 346 -1.05 -11.68 9.48
C ARG A 346 -1.55 -12.53 8.30
N HIS A 347 -2.52 -13.40 8.53
CA HIS A 347 -2.99 -14.38 7.55
C HIS A 347 -3.40 -13.73 6.22
N TYR A 348 -4.25 -12.71 6.24
CA TYR A 348 -4.76 -12.09 5.02
C TYR A 348 -3.66 -11.32 4.26
N GLU A 349 -2.73 -10.67 4.96
CA GLU A 349 -1.57 -10.00 4.35
C GLU A 349 -0.61 -11.01 3.67
N LEU A 350 -0.41 -12.18 4.30
CA LEU A 350 0.41 -13.27 3.75
C LEU A 350 -0.28 -13.94 2.55
N MET A 351 -1.60 -14.17 2.61
CA MET A 351 -2.38 -14.71 1.49
C MET A 351 -2.35 -13.77 0.28
N TYR A 352 -2.47 -12.46 0.49
CA TYR A 352 -2.30 -11.48 -0.57
C TYR A 352 -0.91 -11.58 -1.22
N SER A 353 0.15 -11.64 -0.40
CA SER A 353 1.54 -11.73 -0.89
C SER A 353 1.81 -13.03 -1.65
N LEU A 354 1.19 -14.14 -1.21
CA LEU A 354 1.22 -15.43 -1.89
C LEU A 354 0.49 -15.37 -3.23
N GLY A 355 -0.70 -14.76 -3.27
CA GLY A 355 -1.47 -14.53 -4.49
C GLY A 355 -0.67 -13.76 -5.53
N VAL A 356 0.00 -12.67 -5.14
CA VAL A 356 0.87 -11.89 -6.05
C VAL A 356 2.01 -12.75 -6.61
N SER A 357 2.66 -13.54 -5.76
CA SER A 357 3.74 -14.44 -6.21
C SER A 357 3.24 -15.55 -7.14
N LEU A 358 2.06 -16.11 -6.88
CA LEU A 358 1.42 -17.12 -7.74
C LEU A 358 0.99 -16.56 -9.09
N LEU A 359 0.47 -15.33 -9.13
CA LEU A 359 0.11 -14.64 -10.35
C LEU A 359 1.34 -14.46 -11.25
N HIS A 360 2.46 -13.99 -10.68
CA HIS A 360 3.74 -13.86 -11.40
C HIS A 360 4.35 -15.22 -11.80
N ALA A 361 4.03 -16.30 -11.08
CA ALA A 361 4.37 -17.67 -11.47
C ALA A 361 3.49 -18.23 -12.61
N GLY A 362 2.49 -17.47 -13.09
CA GLY A 362 1.55 -17.89 -14.14
C GLY A 362 0.43 -18.81 -13.63
N GLN A 363 0.23 -18.91 -12.32
CA GLN A 363 -0.80 -19.75 -11.70
C GLN A 363 -2.01 -18.88 -11.29
N ALA A 364 -2.68 -18.26 -12.26
CA ALA A 364 -3.76 -17.30 -12.04
C ALA A 364 -4.94 -17.85 -11.23
N GLY A 365 -5.34 -19.11 -11.44
CA GLY A 365 -6.42 -19.75 -10.67
C GLY A 365 -6.11 -19.83 -9.18
N LYS A 366 -4.93 -20.35 -8.81
CA LYS A 366 -4.52 -20.42 -7.40
C LYS A 366 -4.30 -19.04 -6.79
N ALA A 367 -3.84 -18.08 -7.59
CA ALA A 367 -3.71 -16.69 -7.14
C ALA A 367 -5.08 -16.09 -6.80
N PHE A 368 -6.09 -16.34 -7.64
CA PHE A 368 -7.47 -15.91 -7.41
C PHE A 368 -8.05 -16.49 -6.10
N ASP A 369 -7.82 -17.77 -5.82
CA ASP A 369 -8.23 -18.39 -4.56
C ASP A 369 -7.59 -17.66 -3.35
N CYS A 370 -6.29 -17.37 -3.45
CA CYS A 370 -5.57 -16.64 -2.40
C CYS A 370 -6.12 -15.22 -2.18
N PHE A 371 -6.46 -14.52 -3.27
CA PHE A 371 -7.02 -13.17 -3.18
C PHE A 371 -8.46 -13.18 -2.66
N THR A 372 -9.24 -14.20 -2.98
CA THR A 372 -10.60 -14.39 -2.44
C THR A 372 -10.57 -14.55 -0.92
N GLU A 373 -9.59 -15.30 -0.41
CA GLU A 373 -9.37 -15.40 1.04
C GLU A 373 -8.85 -14.08 1.64
N ALA A 374 -7.91 -13.40 0.98
CA ALA A 374 -7.40 -12.10 1.42
C ALA A 374 -8.49 -11.01 1.47
N ALA A 375 -9.50 -11.06 0.60
CA ALA A 375 -10.60 -10.11 0.54
C ALA A 375 -11.43 -10.06 1.82
N GLN A 376 -11.48 -11.13 2.60
CA GLN A 376 -12.17 -11.16 3.89
C GLN A 376 -11.59 -10.13 4.89
N GLY A 377 -10.27 -9.85 4.81
CA GLY A 377 -9.60 -8.87 5.65
C GLY A 377 -9.20 -7.56 4.95
N LEU A 378 -9.06 -7.57 3.63
CA LEU A 378 -8.48 -6.47 2.84
C LEU A 378 -9.45 -5.88 1.78
N HIS A 379 -10.77 -6.03 1.97
CA HIS A 379 -11.80 -5.56 1.04
C HIS A 379 -11.75 -4.05 0.72
N ASN A 380 -11.18 -3.22 1.59
CA ASN A 380 -11.03 -1.78 1.35
C ASN A 380 -9.78 -1.42 0.52
N SER A 381 -9.04 -2.41 -0.01
CA SER A 381 -7.84 -2.17 -0.81
C SER A 381 -8.14 -2.16 -2.32
N PRO A 382 -7.98 -1.03 -3.03
CA PRO A 382 -8.11 -1.02 -4.50
C PRO A 382 -7.07 -1.90 -5.20
N LYS A 383 -5.88 -2.06 -4.60
CA LYS A 383 -4.81 -2.93 -5.12
C LYS A 383 -5.27 -4.40 -5.15
N LEU A 384 -5.96 -4.88 -4.12
CA LEU A 384 -6.49 -6.25 -4.08
C LEU A 384 -7.47 -6.51 -5.22
N TRP A 385 -8.45 -5.62 -5.39
CA TRP A 385 -9.47 -5.77 -6.42
C TRP A 385 -8.87 -5.78 -7.83
N LEU A 386 -7.87 -4.92 -8.08
CA LEU A 386 -7.12 -4.98 -9.34
C LEU A 386 -6.44 -6.35 -9.53
N ARG A 387 -5.78 -6.91 -8.50
CA ARG A 387 -5.14 -8.23 -8.62
C ARG A 387 -6.12 -9.36 -8.91
N MET A 388 -7.32 -9.31 -8.34
CA MET A 388 -8.39 -10.27 -8.66
C MET A 388 -8.83 -10.15 -10.12
N ALA A 389 -9.01 -8.92 -10.62
CA ALA A 389 -9.35 -8.67 -12.01
C ALA A 389 -8.24 -9.14 -12.98
N GLU A 390 -6.97 -8.91 -12.64
CA GLU A 390 -5.84 -9.42 -13.42
C GLU A 390 -5.81 -10.96 -13.48
N CYS A 391 -6.20 -11.65 -12.41
CA CYS A 391 -6.35 -13.11 -12.44
C CYS A 391 -7.44 -13.54 -13.44
N CYS A 392 -8.58 -12.85 -13.47
CA CYS A 392 -9.66 -13.10 -14.43
C CYS A 392 -9.20 -12.86 -15.87
N ILE A 393 -8.51 -11.74 -16.12
CA ILE A 393 -7.93 -11.42 -17.43
C ILE A 393 -6.93 -12.49 -17.86
N HIS A 394 -6.04 -12.92 -16.98
CA HIS A 394 -5.04 -13.94 -17.30
C HIS A 394 -5.65 -15.34 -17.48
N PHE A 395 -6.79 -15.63 -16.84
CA PHE A 395 -7.55 -16.86 -17.05
C PHE A 395 -8.21 -16.87 -18.44
N HIS A 396 -8.78 -15.73 -18.85
CA HIS A 396 -9.34 -15.53 -20.19
C HIS A 396 -8.27 -15.55 -21.29
N LYS A 397 -7.21 -14.73 -21.16
CA LYS A 397 -6.11 -14.67 -22.12
C LYS A 397 -4.76 -14.47 -21.40
N SER A 398 -3.99 -15.55 -21.32
CA SER A 398 -2.71 -15.58 -20.58
C SER A 398 -1.55 -14.82 -21.25
N THR A 399 -1.55 -14.69 -22.58
CA THR A 399 -0.51 -13.95 -23.32
C THR A 399 -0.95 -13.58 -24.74
N ASN A 400 -0.41 -12.47 -25.24
CA ASN A 400 -0.53 -12.07 -26.65
C ASN A 400 0.59 -12.64 -27.53
N GLU A 401 1.71 -13.08 -26.96
CA GLU A 401 2.90 -13.53 -27.70
C GLU A 401 2.61 -14.66 -28.70
N ILE A 402 1.62 -15.50 -28.39
CA ILE A 402 1.20 -16.61 -29.24
C ILE A 402 0.75 -16.10 -30.62
N ASP A 403 0.13 -14.93 -30.69
CA ASP A 403 -0.37 -14.34 -31.94
C ASP A 403 0.75 -13.84 -32.87
N PHE A 404 1.94 -13.59 -32.33
CA PHE A 404 3.11 -13.14 -33.09
C PHE A 404 3.98 -14.31 -33.55
N ASN A 405 3.74 -15.52 -33.05
CA ASN A 405 4.39 -16.74 -33.53
C ASN A 405 3.71 -17.27 -34.81
N ILE A 406 3.94 -16.59 -35.93
CA ILE A 406 3.40 -16.95 -37.26
C ILE A 406 3.62 -18.43 -37.61
N PRO A 407 4.83 -19.02 -37.45
CA PRO A 407 5.05 -20.43 -37.77
C PRO A 407 4.10 -21.38 -37.03
N LYS A 408 3.91 -21.17 -35.73
CA LYS A 408 3.05 -22.01 -34.89
C LYS A 408 1.56 -21.84 -35.22
N ARG A 409 1.15 -20.64 -35.62
CA ARG A 409 -0.26 -20.25 -35.86
C ARG A 409 -0.76 -20.45 -37.27
N ARG A 410 0.11 -20.65 -38.28
CA ARG A 410 -0.30 -20.87 -39.69
C ARG A 410 -1.34 -21.99 -39.87
N LYS A 411 -1.24 -23.05 -39.07
CA LYS A 411 -2.19 -24.17 -39.09
C LYS A 411 -3.63 -23.74 -38.76
N ASP A 412 -3.81 -22.61 -38.08
CA ASP A 412 -5.12 -22.09 -37.69
C ASP A 412 -5.79 -21.29 -38.82
N LEU A 413 -5.07 -20.96 -39.90
CA LEU A 413 -5.63 -20.21 -41.04
C LEU A 413 -6.66 -21.03 -41.85
N VAL A 414 -6.49 -22.36 -41.88
CA VAL A 414 -7.34 -23.27 -42.66
C VAL A 414 -8.15 -24.14 -41.71
N GLN A 415 -9.48 -23.99 -41.77
CA GLN A 415 -10.41 -24.74 -40.94
C GLN A 415 -10.62 -26.17 -41.47
N LYS A 416 -10.79 -26.32 -42.78
CA LYS A 416 -11.07 -27.62 -43.40
C LYS A 416 -10.66 -27.64 -44.87
N VAL A 417 -10.31 -28.82 -45.37
CA VAL A 417 -10.14 -29.06 -46.80
C VAL A 417 -11.21 -30.06 -47.24
N LEU A 418 -11.91 -29.74 -48.33
CA LEU A 418 -12.94 -30.60 -48.93
C LEU A 418 -12.49 -31.08 -50.31
N GLY A 419 -12.80 -32.33 -50.65
CA GLY A 419 -12.48 -32.92 -51.95
C GLY A 419 -10.99 -33.16 -52.20
N THR A 420 -10.68 -33.66 -53.39
CA THR A 420 -9.32 -34.02 -53.84
C THR A 420 -9.10 -33.57 -55.29
N GLY A 421 -7.84 -33.46 -55.70
CA GLY A 421 -7.46 -33.08 -57.07
C GLY A 421 -8.02 -31.72 -57.49
N LEU A 422 -8.67 -31.68 -58.67
CA LEU A 422 -9.26 -30.47 -59.27
C LEU A 422 -10.43 -29.90 -58.46
N TYR A 423 -11.10 -30.71 -57.64
CA TYR A 423 -12.25 -30.32 -56.83
C TYR A 423 -11.88 -29.96 -55.38
N ARG A 424 -10.57 -29.87 -55.08
CA ARG A 424 -10.08 -29.50 -53.75
C ARG A 424 -10.49 -28.07 -53.41
N LYS A 425 -11.24 -27.90 -52.32
CA LYS A 425 -11.65 -26.60 -51.76
C LYS A 425 -10.99 -26.40 -50.40
N ILE A 426 -10.42 -25.24 -50.17
CA ILE A 426 -9.82 -24.84 -48.89
C ILE A 426 -10.78 -23.90 -48.19
N ILE A 427 -11.22 -24.27 -46.99
CA ILE A 427 -12.07 -23.45 -46.13
C ILE A 427 -11.16 -22.72 -45.15
N LEU A 428 -11.13 -21.39 -45.25
CA LEU A 428 -10.42 -20.52 -44.32
C LEU A 428 -11.16 -20.43 -42.99
N ALA A 429 -10.41 -20.22 -41.91
CA ALA A 429 -11.01 -19.99 -40.60
C ALA A 429 -11.75 -18.64 -40.58
N SER A 430 -12.95 -18.61 -39.98
CA SER A 430 -13.73 -17.37 -39.79
C SER A 430 -13.17 -16.48 -38.67
N SER A 431 -12.46 -17.08 -37.71
CA SER A 431 -11.74 -16.38 -36.64
C SER A 431 -10.48 -17.16 -36.26
N LEU A 432 -9.44 -16.41 -35.89
CA LEU A 432 -8.22 -16.96 -35.30
C LEU A 432 -8.30 -17.07 -33.77
N SER A 433 -9.23 -16.37 -33.12
CA SER A 433 -9.54 -16.53 -31.69
C SER A 433 -10.74 -17.45 -31.53
N LYS A 434 -10.71 -18.26 -30.46
CA LYS A 434 -11.86 -19.08 -30.03
C LYS A 434 -12.63 -18.43 -28.88
N ASP A 435 -12.33 -17.15 -28.61
CA ASP A 435 -12.83 -16.43 -27.44
C ASP A 435 -14.35 -16.29 -27.57
N THR A 436 -15.09 -16.93 -26.67
CA THR A 436 -16.52 -16.75 -26.51
C THR A 436 -16.77 -15.47 -25.73
N LYS A 437 -17.54 -14.53 -26.29
CA LYS A 437 -17.88 -13.26 -25.63
C LYS A 437 -18.64 -13.43 -24.30
N TYR A 438 -19.34 -14.55 -24.16
CA TYR A 438 -20.07 -14.93 -22.95
C TYR A 438 -19.79 -16.40 -22.66
N ASP A 439 -19.58 -16.72 -21.39
CA ASP A 439 -19.65 -18.10 -20.93
C ASP A 439 -21.09 -18.60 -21.14
N THR A 440 -21.23 -19.61 -22.00
CA THR A 440 -22.52 -20.22 -22.35
C THR A 440 -22.94 -21.28 -21.33
N GLU A 441 -22.07 -21.58 -20.37
CA GLU A 441 -22.35 -22.51 -19.28
C GLU A 441 -23.05 -21.77 -18.14
N GLY A 442 -24.11 -22.36 -17.59
CA GLY A 442 -24.88 -21.81 -16.47
C GLY A 442 -24.05 -21.85 -15.17
N LEU A 443 -23.10 -20.93 -15.05
CA LEU A 443 -22.23 -20.80 -13.88
C LEU A 443 -23.05 -20.28 -12.70
N SER A 444 -22.81 -20.86 -11.53
CA SER A 444 -23.41 -20.40 -10.29
C SER A 444 -22.73 -19.10 -9.85
N TYR A 445 -23.43 -17.97 -9.96
CA TYR A 445 -22.96 -16.66 -9.48
C TYR A 445 -22.71 -16.59 -7.96
N ALA A 446 -23.04 -17.63 -7.19
CA ALA A 446 -22.84 -17.67 -5.75
C ALA A 446 -21.40 -17.95 -5.31
N ILE A 447 -20.57 -18.54 -6.18
CA ILE A 447 -19.17 -18.87 -5.87
C ILE A 447 -18.27 -17.97 -6.72
N PRO A 448 -17.34 -17.21 -6.11
CA PRO A 448 -16.36 -16.43 -6.86
C PRO A 448 -15.58 -17.33 -7.82
N GLN A 449 -15.59 -16.97 -9.11
CA GLN A 449 -14.83 -17.65 -10.15
C GLN A 449 -14.04 -16.62 -10.95
N PRO A 450 -12.89 -16.99 -11.54
CA PRO A 450 -12.04 -16.08 -12.30
C PRO A 450 -12.60 -15.79 -13.70
N THR A 451 -13.85 -15.31 -13.77
CA THR A 451 -14.54 -14.93 -15.02
C THR A 451 -14.40 -13.43 -15.29
N LEU A 452 -14.60 -13.02 -16.55
CA LEU A 452 -14.49 -11.61 -16.92
C LEU A 452 -15.57 -10.74 -16.24
N GLU A 453 -16.78 -11.28 -16.06
CA GLU A 453 -17.88 -10.63 -15.36
C GLU A 453 -17.52 -10.35 -13.90
N PHE A 454 -16.91 -11.34 -13.22
CA PHE A 454 -16.41 -11.16 -11.87
C PHE A 454 -15.26 -10.14 -11.83
N GLY A 455 -14.35 -10.21 -12.81
CA GLY A 455 -13.28 -9.23 -13.00
C GLY A 455 -13.82 -7.80 -13.12
N MET A 456 -14.92 -7.59 -13.85
CA MET A 456 -15.59 -6.29 -13.95
C MET A 456 -16.14 -5.79 -12.60
N LEU A 457 -16.72 -6.68 -11.79
CA LEU A 457 -17.16 -6.32 -10.43
C LEU A 457 -15.98 -5.88 -9.56
N CYS A 458 -14.85 -6.60 -9.63
CA CYS A 458 -13.63 -6.19 -8.94
C CYS A 458 -13.15 -4.82 -9.41
N LEU A 459 -13.12 -4.56 -10.72
CA LEU A 459 -12.67 -3.28 -11.27
C LEU A 459 -13.57 -2.11 -10.85
N LYS A 460 -14.89 -2.32 -10.77
CA LYS A 460 -15.83 -1.33 -10.22
C LYS A 460 -15.52 -1.01 -8.75
N ASN A 461 -15.27 -2.04 -7.93
CA ASN A 461 -14.86 -1.84 -6.53
C ASN A 461 -13.52 -1.09 -6.43
N ALA A 462 -12.54 -1.46 -7.27
CA ALA A 462 -11.25 -0.77 -7.31
C ALA A 462 -11.41 0.71 -7.64
N LEU A 463 -12.20 1.04 -8.68
CA LEU A 463 -12.45 2.41 -9.12
C LEU A 463 -13.20 3.22 -8.05
N PHE A 464 -14.16 2.62 -7.36
CA PHE A 464 -14.89 3.25 -6.26
C PHE A 464 -13.99 3.60 -5.07
N LEU A 465 -12.98 2.78 -4.78
CA LEU A 465 -12.05 2.98 -3.67
C LEU A 465 -10.88 3.93 -4.03
N LEU A 466 -10.67 4.24 -5.31
CA LEU A 466 -9.64 5.19 -5.73
C LEU A 466 -10.05 6.63 -5.42
N PRO A 467 -9.11 7.50 -5.02
CA PRO A 467 -9.40 8.90 -4.77
C PRO A 467 -9.89 9.59 -6.06
N VAL A 468 -10.99 10.33 -5.95
CA VAL A 468 -11.70 10.96 -7.09
C VAL A 468 -10.89 12.11 -7.72
N ASN A 469 -9.90 12.67 -7.02
CA ASN A 469 -9.17 13.84 -7.49
C ASN A 469 -8.33 13.54 -8.74
N ASN A 470 -8.74 14.12 -9.87
CA ASN A 470 -8.03 14.08 -11.15
C ASN A 470 -6.73 14.92 -11.18
N GLU A 471 -6.43 15.67 -10.11
CA GLU A 471 -5.27 16.55 -10.06
C GLU A 471 -4.36 16.22 -8.88
N LEU A 472 -3.53 15.20 -9.06
CA LEU A 472 -2.26 15.14 -8.34
C LEU A 472 -1.34 16.17 -9.00
N ASN A 473 -1.47 17.43 -8.58
CA ASN A 473 -0.57 18.52 -8.96
C ASN A 473 0.83 18.17 -8.42
N LEU A 474 1.63 17.49 -9.24
CA LEU A 474 3.06 17.29 -8.99
C LEU A 474 3.72 18.68 -9.05
N PRO A 475 4.32 19.19 -7.96
CA PRO A 475 5.04 20.46 -8.02
C PRO A 475 6.23 20.28 -8.97
N MET A 476 6.15 20.94 -10.13
CA MET A 476 7.28 21.10 -11.03
C MET A 476 8.13 22.24 -10.50
N THR A 477 9.07 21.92 -9.60
CA THR A 477 10.36 22.61 -9.31
C THR A 477 10.74 22.48 -7.82
N PRO A 478 12.00 22.18 -7.49
CA PRO A 478 12.49 22.29 -6.11
C PRO A 478 12.73 23.77 -5.83
N VAL A 479 11.88 24.41 -5.04
CA VAL A 479 12.22 25.72 -4.47
C VAL A 479 13.30 25.47 -3.41
N ALA A 480 14.54 25.77 -3.80
CA ALA A 480 15.68 25.80 -2.89
C ALA A 480 15.48 26.97 -1.90
N GLY A 481 15.19 26.65 -0.65
CA GLY A 481 15.21 27.60 0.45
C GLY A 481 14.62 26.98 1.72
N PRO A 482 15.19 27.22 2.91
CA PRO A 482 14.52 26.88 4.16
C PRO A 482 13.36 27.85 4.34
N GLN A 483 12.20 27.54 3.78
CA GLN A 483 10.98 28.23 4.17
C GLN A 483 10.58 27.71 5.54
N THR A 484 10.92 28.49 6.56
CA THR A 484 10.30 28.41 7.88
C THR A 484 8.80 28.58 7.69
N VAL A 485 8.05 27.48 7.73
CA VAL A 485 6.59 27.54 7.88
C VAL A 485 6.35 27.98 9.32
N SER A 486 6.03 29.25 9.51
CA SER A 486 5.65 29.80 10.81
C SER A 486 4.30 29.21 11.23
N MET A 487 4.34 28.19 12.07
CA MET A 487 3.21 27.83 12.92
C MET A 487 3.02 28.94 13.95
N SER A 488 2.17 29.92 13.65
CA SER A 488 1.63 30.79 14.69
C SER A 488 0.41 30.11 15.31
N LEU A 489 0.61 29.54 16.50
CA LEU A 489 -0.46 29.03 17.35
C LEU A 489 -1.16 30.25 17.96
N THR A 490 -2.41 30.51 17.55
CA THR A 490 -3.35 31.33 18.33
C THR A 490 -4.47 30.44 18.89
N PRO A 491 -5.05 30.78 20.05
CA PRO A 491 -5.72 29.82 20.91
C PRO A 491 -7.13 29.53 20.41
N GLY A 492 -7.29 28.36 19.78
CA GLY A 492 -8.56 27.89 19.22
C GLY A 492 -8.33 26.63 18.40
N HIS A 493 -7.88 25.56 19.05
CA HIS A 493 -7.52 24.28 18.44
C HIS A 493 -8.69 23.67 17.66
N ALA A 494 -8.66 23.82 16.34
CA ALA A 494 -9.43 23.02 15.39
C ALA A 494 -8.47 22.18 14.54
N LEU A 495 -8.12 20.97 15.01
CA LEU A 495 -7.56 19.91 14.17
C LEU A 495 -8.68 19.24 13.36
N GLY A 496 -9.40 20.05 12.60
CA GLY A 496 -10.55 19.61 11.81
C GLY A 496 -10.77 20.55 10.64
N GLY A 497 -10.36 20.12 9.45
CA GLY A 497 -10.73 20.74 8.19
C GLY A 497 -9.55 21.26 7.36
N GLN A 498 -9.24 20.50 6.30
CA GLN A 498 -8.61 21.00 5.08
C GLN A 498 -7.25 21.72 5.23
N HIS A 499 -6.21 20.95 5.54
CA HIS A 499 -4.85 21.36 5.18
C HIS A 499 -4.34 20.40 4.11
N ALA A 500 -4.03 20.95 2.93
CA ALA A 500 -3.46 20.22 1.81
C ALA A 500 -2.02 19.81 2.16
N THR A 501 -1.87 18.69 2.87
CA THR A 501 -0.59 18.05 3.12
C THR A 501 0.02 17.68 1.76
N GLN A 502 1.21 18.19 1.47
CA GLN A 502 1.92 17.85 0.22
C GLN A 502 2.17 16.35 0.18
N VAL A 503 1.46 15.63 -0.68
CA VAL A 503 1.60 14.18 -0.85
C VAL A 503 2.99 13.88 -1.39
N SER A 504 3.66 12.88 -0.81
CA SER A 504 4.96 12.44 -1.30
C SER A 504 4.91 12.10 -2.80
N GLN A 505 5.92 12.51 -3.57
CA GLN A 505 5.98 12.29 -5.02
C GLN A 505 5.86 10.81 -5.39
N ALA A 506 6.43 9.92 -4.58
CA ALA A 506 6.35 8.47 -4.79
C ALA A 506 4.92 7.94 -4.62
N THR A 507 4.23 8.34 -3.56
CA THR A 507 2.82 7.96 -3.30
C THR A 507 1.90 8.46 -4.41
N ALA A 508 2.13 9.70 -4.90
CA ALA A 508 1.38 10.25 -6.02
C ALA A 508 1.60 9.45 -7.32
N VAL A 509 2.85 9.08 -7.64
CA VAL A 509 3.18 8.28 -8.82
C VAL A 509 2.57 6.87 -8.73
N GLU A 510 2.60 6.23 -7.57
CA GLU A 510 1.95 4.93 -7.37
C GLU A 510 0.44 5.01 -7.56
N ALA A 511 -0.22 6.06 -7.04
CA ALA A 511 -1.66 6.26 -7.23
C ALA A 511 -2.03 6.46 -8.70
N ILE A 512 -1.22 7.21 -9.46
CA ILE A 512 -1.38 7.39 -10.90
C ILE A 512 -1.23 6.05 -11.63
N ASN A 513 -0.17 5.29 -11.35
CA ASN A 513 0.06 3.97 -11.96
C ASN A 513 -1.11 3.02 -11.66
N LEU A 514 -1.59 2.97 -10.42
CA LEU A 514 -2.72 2.14 -10.02
C LEU A 514 -4.01 2.52 -10.77
N LYS A 515 -4.30 3.82 -10.88
CA LYS A 515 -5.47 4.31 -11.63
C LYS A 515 -5.38 3.97 -13.11
N ALA A 516 -4.20 4.12 -13.73
CA ALA A 516 -3.98 3.74 -15.12
C ALA A 516 -4.22 2.24 -15.35
N SER A 517 -3.70 1.37 -14.46
CA SER A 517 -3.92 -0.07 -14.52
C SER A 517 -5.40 -0.44 -14.41
N VAL A 518 -6.13 0.16 -13.46
CA VAL A 518 -7.56 -0.10 -13.27
C VAL A 518 -8.37 0.34 -14.49
N LEU A 519 -8.11 1.53 -15.05
CA LEU A 519 -8.82 2.01 -16.23
C LEU A 519 -8.52 1.17 -17.48
N ALA A 520 -7.26 0.78 -17.69
CA ALA A 520 -6.88 -0.08 -18.81
C ALA A 520 -7.53 -1.47 -18.72
N ALA A 521 -7.52 -2.08 -17.54
CA ALA A 521 -8.19 -3.35 -17.29
C ALA A 521 -9.72 -3.22 -17.46
N SER A 522 -10.33 -2.12 -17.01
CA SER A 522 -11.76 -1.85 -17.16
C SER A 522 -12.16 -1.71 -18.63
N ALA A 523 -11.37 -1.00 -19.43
CA ALA A 523 -11.59 -0.88 -20.87
C ALA A 523 -11.48 -2.25 -21.57
N TYR A 524 -10.43 -3.02 -21.26
CA TYR A 524 -10.24 -4.37 -21.81
C TYR A 524 -11.40 -5.32 -21.47
N VAL A 525 -11.77 -5.44 -20.19
CA VAL A 525 -12.84 -6.35 -19.77
C VAL A 525 -14.18 -5.92 -20.38
N SER A 526 -14.47 -4.61 -20.43
CA SER A 526 -15.69 -4.09 -21.09
C SER A 526 -15.74 -4.44 -22.58
N LEU A 527 -14.61 -4.35 -23.30
CA LEU A 527 -14.52 -4.77 -24.71
C LEU A 527 -14.85 -6.24 -24.89
N CYS A 528 -14.26 -7.10 -24.05
CA CYS A 528 -14.48 -8.53 -24.12
C CYS A 528 -15.95 -8.91 -23.82
N LEU A 529 -16.59 -8.20 -22.89
CA LEU A 529 -18.01 -8.38 -22.53
C LEU A 529 -18.98 -7.73 -23.53
N GLY A 530 -18.48 -6.97 -24.53
CA GLY A 530 -19.30 -6.32 -25.54
C GLY A 530 -19.88 -4.95 -25.14
N ASP A 531 -19.50 -4.40 -23.99
CA ASP A 531 -19.94 -3.09 -23.50
C ASP A 531 -19.11 -1.95 -24.11
N TYR A 532 -19.22 -1.75 -25.43
CA TYR A 532 -18.36 -0.85 -26.21
C TYR A 532 -18.41 0.62 -25.77
N VAL A 533 -19.56 1.10 -25.28
CA VAL A 533 -19.70 2.48 -24.79
C VAL A 533 -18.87 2.69 -23.52
N ILE A 534 -18.99 1.76 -22.57
CA ILE A 534 -18.27 1.80 -21.29
C ILE A 534 -16.76 1.60 -21.52
N ALA A 535 -16.39 0.71 -22.44
CA ALA A 535 -15.01 0.52 -22.86
C ALA A 535 -14.38 1.83 -23.38
N LEU A 536 -15.09 2.55 -24.24
CA LEU A 536 -14.65 3.83 -24.78
C LEU A 536 -14.51 4.91 -23.70
N GLU A 537 -15.44 4.97 -22.75
CA GLU A 537 -15.37 5.90 -21.61
C GLU A 537 -14.11 5.66 -20.76
N HIS A 538 -13.83 4.40 -20.40
CA HIS A 538 -12.63 4.04 -19.65
C HIS A 538 -11.34 4.31 -20.43
N ALA A 539 -11.32 4.00 -21.73
CA ALA A 539 -10.16 4.27 -22.60
C ALA A 539 -9.88 5.78 -22.74
N ARG A 540 -10.92 6.61 -22.90
CA ARG A 540 -10.78 8.07 -22.93
C ARG A 540 -10.32 8.62 -21.58
N ALA A 541 -10.88 8.12 -20.47
CA ALA A 541 -10.44 8.49 -19.13
C ALA A 541 -8.96 8.16 -18.89
N LEU A 542 -8.47 7.01 -19.39
CA LEU A 542 -7.07 6.63 -19.35
C LEU A 542 -6.18 7.59 -20.16
N LEU A 543 -6.57 7.90 -21.39
CA LEU A 543 -5.79 8.79 -22.27
C LEU A 543 -5.76 10.25 -21.80
N ASN A 544 -6.77 10.69 -21.05
CA ASN A 544 -6.83 12.04 -20.47
C ASN A 544 -5.93 12.24 -19.24
N MET A 545 -5.17 11.23 -18.80
CA MET A 545 -4.26 11.35 -17.67
C MET A 545 -2.98 12.14 -18.03
N ASN A 546 -2.65 13.17 -17.23
CA ASN A 546 -1.54 14.12 -17.47
C ASN A 546 -0.15 13.46 -17.66
N LYS A 547 0.08 12.32 -16.99
CA LYS A 547 1.30 11.52 -17.12
C LYS A 547 0.89 10.06 -17.28
N LEU A 548 1.06 9.53 -18.49
CA LEU A 548 0.71 8.17 -18.84
C LEU A 548 1.91 7.50 -19.50
N SER A 549 2.23 6.28 -19.07
CA SER A 549 3.32 5.50 -19.68
C SER A 549 2.94 5.03 -21.09
N GLY A 550 3.93 4.80 -21.95
CA GLY A 550 3.68 4.51 -23.36
C GLY A 550 2.90 3.23 -23.61
N ALA A 551 3.08 2.19 -22.79
CA ALA A 551 2.31 0.96 -22.90
C ALA A 551 0.81 1.20 -22.64
N TYR A 552 0.45 1.98 -21.60
CA TYR A 552 -0.94 2.33 -21.35
C TYR A 552 -1.51 3.27 -22.42
N ARG A 553 -0.67 4.13 -23.02
CA ARG A 553 -1.09 4.95 -24.16
C ARG A 553 -1.40 4.10 -25.39
N LEU A 554 -0.59 3.10 -25.69
CA LEU A 554 -0.88 2.11 -26.74
C LEU A 554 -2.23 1.42 -26.47
N LEU A 555 -2.41 0.88 -25.26
CA LEU A 555 -3.63 0.18 -24.88
C LEU A 555 -4.87 1.09 -24.95
N GLY A 556 -4.79 2.31 -24.41
CA GLY A 556 -5.90 3.26 -24.46
C GLY A 556 -6.32 3.61 -25.89
N ASN A 557 -5.36 3.83 -26.79
CA ASN A 557 -5.65 4.08 -28.21
C ASN A 557 -6.27 2.87 -28.90
N LEU A 558 -5.71 1.67 -28.69
CA LEU A 558 -6.24 0.43 -29.26
C LEU A 558 -7.68 0.17 -28.78
N TYR A 559 -7.92 0.27 -27.48
CA TYR A 559 -9.24 0.01 -26.90
C TYR A 559 -10.28 1.05 -27.31
N ALA A 560 -9.90 2.33 -27.40
CA ALA A 560 -10.77 3.37 -27.91
C ALA A 560 -11.13 3.14 -29.39
N ALA A 561 -10.13 2.83 -30.23
CA ALA A 561 -10.33 2.56 -31.65
C ALA A 561 -11.24 1.34 -31.88
N GLU A 562 -10.99 0.23 -31.18
CA GLU A 562 -11.79 -0.99 -31.28
C GLU A 562 -13.24 -0.73 -30.85
N SER A 563 -13.44 -0.02 -29.73
CA SER A 563 -14.78 0.37 -29.27
C SER A 563 -15.53 1.19 -30.33
N LEU A 564 -14.87 2.18 -30.93
CA LEU A 564 -15.46 3.03 -31.96
C LEU A 564 -15.78 2.26 -33.25
N ILE A 565 -14.94 1.30 -33.65
CA ILE A 565 -15.21 0.43 -34.80
C ILE A 565 -16.48 -0.39 -34.56
N PHE A 566 -16.64 -1.01 -33.38
CA PHE A 566 -17.85 -1.76 -33.05
C PHE A 566 -19.11 -0.89 -32.89
N MET A 567 -18.94 0.41 -32.64
CA MET A 567 -20.00 1.41 -32.63
C MET A 567 -20.26 2.07 -34.00
N ASP A 568 -19.66 1.56 -35.08
CA ASP A 568 -19.76 2.09 -36.46
C ASP A 568 -19.24 3.53 -36.63
N LYS A 569 -18.33 3.97 -35.75
CA LYS A 569 -17.69 5.30 -35.75
C LYS A 569 -16.26 5.23 -36.27
N ILE A 570 -16.09 4.65 -37.46
CA ILE A 570 -14.77 4.31 -38.02
C ILE A 570 -13.87 5.53 -38.23
N ASN A 571 -14.46 6.68 -38.61
CA ASN A 571 -13.68 7.91 -38.82
C ASN A 571 -13.06 8.45 -37.54
N GLU A 572 -13.76 8.35 -36.40
CA GLU A 572 -13.18 8.70 -35.10
C GLU A 572 -12.10 7.68 -34.69
N ALA A 573 -12.28 6.40 -35.00
CA ALA A 573 -11.32 5.34 -34.65
C ALA A 573 -9.94 5.54 -35.29
N ILE A 574 -9.90 6.03 -36.54
CA ILE A 574 -8.66 6.27 -37.29
C ILE A 574 -7.74 7.27 -36.59
N GLU A 575 -8.28 8.27 -35.89
CA GLU A 575 -7.50 9.26 -35.15
C GLU A 575 -6.69 8.63 -34.01
N TYR A 576 -7.24 7.59 -33.36
CA TYR A 576 -6.55 6.86 -32.29
C TYR A 576 -5.49 5.90 -32.83
N LEU A 577 -5.62 5.41 -34.08
CA LEU A 577 -4.73 4.41 -34.68
C LEU A 577 -3.47 4.97 -35.35
N LYS A 578 -3.21 6.27 -35.18
CA LYS A 578 -2.04 6.95 -35.74
C LYS A 578 -0.74 6.54 -35.03
N PRO A 579 0.33 6.12 -35.75
CA PRO A 579 1.59 5.71 -35.12
C PRO A 579 2.31 6.84 -34.36
N GLU A 580 1.99 8.11 -34.65
CA GLU A 580 2.55 9.26 -33.91
C GLU A 580 2.06 9.33 -32.46
N ASN A 581 0.97 8.64 -32.13
CA ASN A 581 0.40 8.63 -30.78
C ASN A 581 1.30 7.91 -29.75
N ILE A 582 2.33 7.16 -30.19
CA ILE A 582 3.22 6.38 -29.31
C ILE A 582 4.68 6.80 -29.47
N GLN A 583 5.30 7.11 -28.32
CA GLN A 583 6.71 7.52 -28.22
C GLN A 583 7.59 6.46 -27.53
N ASP A 584 7.03 5.69 -26.61
CA ASP A 584 7.72 4.62 -25.87
C ASP A 584 6.76 3.46 -25.54
N LEU A 585 7.28 2.38 -24.95
CA LEU A 585 6.48 1.25 -24.42
C LEU A 585 6.80 0.97 -22.95
N SER A 586 7.09 2.02 -22.17
CA SER A 586 7.25 1.91 -20.73
C SER A 586 5.94 1.43 -20.07
N THR A 587 6.03 0.48 -19.14
CA THR A 587 4.86 -0.10 -18.45
C THR A 587 4.53 0.59 -17.13
N TYR A 588 5.35 1.55 -16.70
CA TYR A 588 5.19 2.29 -15.46
C TYR A 588 5.88 3.65 -15.55
N LEU A 589 5.41 4.62 -14.77
CA LEU A 589 6.15 5.86 -14.53
C LEU A 589 7.24 5.62 -13.47
N PRO A 590 8.51 5.94 -13.75
CA PRO A 590 9.57 5.77 -12.77
C PRO A 590 9.41 6.73 -11.60
N ILE A 591 9.67 6.24 -10.39
CA ILE A 591 9.81 7.08 -9.19
C ILE A 591 11.22 7.68 -9.24
N LEU A 592 11.33 8.98 -9.54
CA LEU A 592 12.61 9.67 -9.67
C LEU A 592 13.11 10.11 -8.28
N GLU A 593 14.31 9.67 -7.88
CA GLU A 593 15.00 10.27 -6.73
C GLU A 593 15.83 11.48 -7.19
N THR A 594 15.60 12.68 -6.64
CA THR A 594 16.53 13.81 -6.84
C THR A 594 17.85 13.55 -6.10
N LEU A 595 18.96 13.41 -6.83
CA LEU A 595 20.33 13.53 -6.32
C LEU A 595 20.77 14.99 -6.39
N ASP A 596 21.40 15.48 -5.32
CA ASP A 596 22.13 16.76 -5.36
C ASP A 596 23.22 16.72 -6.45
N LYS A 597 23.45 17.89 -7.05
CA LYS A 597 24.36 18.17 -8.19
C LYS A 597 25.85 17.96 -7.91
N ASP A 598 26.24 17.38 -6.78
CA ASP A 598 27.64 17.29 -6.39
C ASP A 598 28.19 15.87 -6.54
N LYS A 599 28.49 15.53 -7.80
CA LYS A 599 29.72 14.88 -8.28
C LYS A 599 29.46 14.27 -9.65
N GLU A 600 30.25 14.72 -10.61
CA GLU A 600 30.29 14.25 -12.00
C GLU A 600 30.36 12.72 -12.08
N LYS A 601 29.19 12.12 -12.39
CA LYS A 601 28.90 10.85 -13.08
C LYS A 601 27.47 10.45 -12.67
N THR A 602 26.52 11.02 -13.39
CA THR A 602 25.07 10.80 -13.21
C THR A 602 24.72 9.38 -13.62
N GLU A 603 24.87 8.40 -12.73
CA GLU A 603 24.15 7.14 -12.86
C GLU A 603 22.76 7.33 -12.24
N GLU A 604 21.79 7.73 -13.07
CA GLU A 604 20.38 7.67 -12.74
C GLU A 604 20.04 6.21 -12.40
N THR A 605 19.85 5.91 -11.12
CA THR A 605 19.41 4.56 -10.72
C THR A 605 17.91 4.48 -10.95
N ILE A 606 17.50 4.16 -12.18
CA ILE A 606 16.11 3.83 -12.49
C ILE A 606 15.77 2.56 -11.72
N VAL A 607 14.96 2.67 -10.67
CA VAL A 607 14.38 1.50 -10.00
C VAL A 607 13.40 0.87 -10.98
N THR A 608 13.87 -0.14 -11.71
CA THR A 608 13.01 -0.99 -12.53
C THR A 608 12.17 -1.85 -11.60
N PRO A 609 10.84 -1.91 -11.76
CA PRO A 609 9.97 -2.71 -10.93
C PRO A 609 10.38 -4.17 -11.08
N ILE A 610 10.69 -4.74 -9.94
CA ILE A 610 11.48 -5.95 -9.89
C ILE A 610 10.55 -7.15 -10.09
N GLY A 611 10.79 -7.96 -11.12
CA GLY A 611 10.05 -9.22 -11.33
C GLY A 611 8.76 -9.15 -12.17
N CYS A 612 8.50 -8.08 -12.92
CA CYS A 612 7.40 -8.08 -13.89
C CYS A 612 7.72 -9.00 -15.09
N LYS A 613 6.84 -9.96 -15.34
CA LYS A 613 6.86 -10.76 -16.58
C LYS A 613 6.71 -9.80 -17.77
N ALA A 614 7.48 -10.01 -18.83
CA ALA A 614 7.49 -9.07 -19.95
C ALA A 614 6.10 -8.98 -20.59
N TYR A 615 5.55 -7.76 -20.63
CA TYR A 615 4.39 -7.43 -21.45
C TYR A 615 4.78 -7.54 -22.93
N TYR A 616 3.84 -7.97 -23.78
CA TYR A 616 4.06 -8.04 -25.22
C TYR A 616 3.00 -7.19 -25.96
N PRO A 617 3.41 -6.30 -26.90
CA PRO A 617 4.75 -6.18 -27.50
C PRO A 617 5.79 -5.46 -26.63
N THR A 618 7.06 -5.87 -26.77
CA THR A 618 8.21 -5.33 -26.02
C THR A 618 8.98 -4.25 -26.77
N SER A 619 8.85 -4.17 -28.11
CA SER A 619 9.59 -3.21 -28.95
C SER A 619 8.67 -2.15 -29.54
N LEU A 620 9.15 -0.90 -29.58
CA LEU A 620 8.40 0.22 -30.16
C LEU A 620 8.02 -0.01 -31.63
N PRO A 621 8.89 -0.59 -32.50
CA PRO A 621 8.51 -0.95 -33.86
C PRO A 621 7.31 -1.90 -33.91
N THR A 622 7.30 -2.95 -33.07
CA THR A 622 6.18 -3.90 -32.99
C THR A 622 4.90 -3.20 -32.53
N GLY A 623 4.97 -2.32 -31.52
CA GLY A 623 3.83 -1.53 -31.07
C GLY A 623 3.23 -0.64 -32.17
N LYS A 624 4.09 0.02 -32.96
CA LYS A 624 3.65 0.80 -34.13
C LYS A 624 3.08 -0.08 -35.24
N ALA A 625 3.66 -1.25 -35.50
CA ALA A 625 3.14 -2.20 -36.47
C ALA A 625 1.73 -2.70 -36.09
N VAL A 626 1.46 -2.90 -34.80
CA VAL A 626 0.11 -3.26 -34.30
C VAL A 626 -0.89 -2.12 -34.54
N LEU A 627 -0.52 -0.86 -34.31
CA LEU A 627 -1.40 0.28 -34.65
C LEU A 627 -1.66 0.37 -36.16
N CYS A 628 -0.62 0.30 -36.99
CA CYS A 628 -0.75 0.34 -38.44
C CYS A 628 -1.58 -0.83 -38.98
N TYR A 629 -1.44 -2.02 -38.41
CA TYR A 629 -2.28 -3.16 -38.75
C TYR A 629 -3.76 -2.87 -38.47
N ASN A 630 -4.08 -2.38 -37.28
CA ASN A 630 -5.46 -2.03 -36.93
C ASN A 630 -5.98 -0.84 -37.77
N LEU A 631 -5.12 0.08 -38.19
CA LEU A 631 -5.47 1.13 -39.14
C LEU A 631 -5.85 0.55 -40.52
N ALA A 632 -5.11 -0.45 -41.01
CA ALA A 632 -5.48 -1.17 -42.23
C ALA A 632 -6.84 -1.87 -42.06
N VAL A 633 -7.09 -2.50 -40.91
CA VAL A 633 -8.41 -3.09 -40.60
C VAL A 633 -9.52 -2.03 -40.69
N ALA A 634 -9.33 -0.85 -40.10
CA ALA A 634 -10.31 0.23 -40.16
C ALA A 634 -10.61 0.68 -41.62
N TYR A 635 -9.58 0.79 -42.47
CA TYR A 635 -9.77 1.09 -43.89
C TYR A 635 -10.51 -0.03 -44.64
N ALA A 636 -10.21 -1.29 -44.34
CA ALA A 636 -10.91 -2.43 -44.94
C ALA A 636 -12.41 -2.43 -44.58
N ILE A 637 -12.75 -2.18 -43.32
CA ILE A 637 -14.15 -2.10 -42.85
C ILE A 637 -14.87 -0.89 -43.49
N ARG A 638 -14.16 0.22 -43.69
CA ARG A 638 -14.69 1.40 -44.40
C ARG A 638 -14.90 1.17 -45.91
N GLY A 639 -14.39 0.05 -46.46
CA GLY A 639 -14.45 -0.27 -47.89
C GLY A 639 -13.31 0.30 -48.73
N GLU A 640 -12.32 0.95 -48.12
CA GLU A 640 -11.14 1.50 -48.81
C GLU A 640 -10.04 0.42 -48.94
N LEU A 641 -10.34 -0.61 -49.73
CA LEU A 641 -9.50 -1.80 -49.85
C LEU A 641 -8.09 -1.49 -50.38
N ASP A 642 -7.94 -0.54 -51.31
CA ASP A 642 -6.63 -0.15 -51.86
C ASP A 642 -5.73 0.47 -50.78
N LYS A 643 -6.27 1.41 -49.99
CA LYS A 643 -5.53 2.05 -48.89
C LYS A 643 -5.20 1.05 -47.78
N SER A 644 -6.15 0.15 -47.50
CA SER A 644 -5.92 -0.97 -46.57
C SER A 644 -4.77 -1.85 -47.04
N GLY A 645 -4.76 -2.24 -48.33
CA GLY A 645 -3.72 -3.07 -48.92
C GLY A 645 -2.33 -2.41 -48.87
N GLU A 646 -2.23 -1.13 -49.21
CA GLU A 646 -0.96 -0.39 -49.16
C GLU A 646 -0.46 -0.25 -47.71
N THR A 647 -1.34 0.08 -46.76
CA THR A 647 -0.99 0.16 -45.33
C THR A 647 -0.52 -1.20 -44.81
N LEU A 648 -1.21 -2.28 -45.18
CA LEU A 648 -0.86 -3.64 -44.77
C LEU A 648 0.48 -4.10 -45.35
N LYS A 649 0.77 -3.70 -46.60
CA LYS A 649 2.07 -3.95 -47.24
C LYS A 649 3.20 -3.25 -46.48
N GLN A 650 3.00 -2.01 -46.04
CA GLN A 650 3.96 -1.30 -45.19
C GLN A 650 4.22 -2.05 -43.87
N VAL A 651 3.16 -2.55 -43.22
CA VAL A 651 3.29 -3.39 -42.01
C VAL A 651 4.11 -4.66 -42.31
N TRP A 652 3.82 -5.36 -43.40
CA TRP A 652 4.55 -6.56 -43.79
C TRP A 652 6.04 -6.29 -44.07
N MET A 653 6.34 -5.19 -44.74
CA MET A 653 7.71 -4.77 -45.05
C MET A 653 8.50 -4.33 -43.81
N SER A 654 7.82 -3.89 -42.75
CA SER A 654 8.45 -3.52 -41.48
C SER A 654 8.93 -4.72 -40.66
N LYS A 655 8.51 -5.94 -41.02
CA LYS A 655 8.89 -7.17 -40.32
C LYS A 655 10.40 -7.38 -40.35
N GLY A 656 11.01 -7.52 -39.18
CA GLY A 656 12.45 -7.67 -39.03
C GLY A 656 12.85 -8.27 -37.68
N PRO A 657 14.14 -8.33 -37.34
CA PRO A 657 14.61 -8.87 -36.07
C PRO A 657 14.07 -8.11 -34.84
N ASP A 658 13.77 -6.81 -35.00
CA ASP A 658 13.29 -5.93 -33.91
C ASP A 658 11.80 -5.57 -34.03
N CYS A 659 11.11 -6.10 -35.05
CA CYS A 659 9.72 -5.79 -35.37
C CYS A 659 8.96 -7.08 -35.72
N ASP A 660 8.16 -7.53 -34.78
CA ASP A 660 7.27 -8.66 -34.97
C ASP A 660 5.93 -8.18 -35.54
N ILE A 661 5.25 -9.08 -36.25
CA ILE A 661 3.90 -8.82 -36.78
C ILE A 661 2.96 -9.97 -36.41
N PRO A 662 1.69 -9.68 -36.11
CA PRO A 662 0.73 -10.69 -35.70
C PRO A 662 0.27 -11.53 -36.92
N ILE A 663 -0.11 -12.80 -36.69
CA ILE A 663 -0.60 -13.71 -37.73
C ILE A 663 -1.83 -13.16 -38.48
N GLN A 664 -2.60 -12.31 -37.81
CA GLN A 664 -3.81 -11.66 -38.32
C GLN A 664 -3.52 -10.79 -39.55
N VAL A 665 -2.28 -10.34 -39.77
CA VAL A 665 -1.86 -9.64 -40.99
C VAL A 665 -2.10 -10.51 -42.23
N ILE A 666 -1.84 -11.82 -42.15
CA ILE A 666 -2.06 -12.75 -43.27
C ILE A 666 -3.56 -12.93 -43.54
N MET A 667 -4.38 -12.99 -42.48
CA MET A 667 -5.83 -13.08 -42.62
C MET A 667 -6.42 -11.84 -43.28
N LEU A 668 -5.96 -10.65 -42.89
CA LEU A 668 -6.41 -9.41 -43.52
C LEU A 668 -5.99 -9.34 -44.99
N ALA A 669 -4.77 -9.79 -45.33
CA ALA A 669 -4.32 -9.86 -46.72
C ALA A 669 -5.22 -10.78 -47.56
N LEU A 670 -5.55 -11.97 -47.04
CA LEU A 670 -6.49 -12.88 -47.70
C LEU A 670 -7.88 -12.25 -47.86
N TYR A 671 -8.39 -11.56 -46.84
CA TYR A 671 -9.67 -10.87 -46.91
C TYR A 671 -9.69 -9.81 -48.02
N ILE A 672 -8.68 -8.93 -48.06
CA ILE A 672 -8.59 -7.86 -49.07
C ILE A 672 -8.54 -8.45 -50.48
N GLU A 673 -7.65 -9.40 -50.73
CA GLU A 673 -7.51 -10.01 -52.07
C GLU A 673 -8.77 -10.74 -52.52
N LEU A 674 -9.49 -11.40 -51.60
CA LEU A 674 -10.76 -12.05 -51.91
C LEU A 674 -11.87 -11.03 -52.22
N GLN A 675 -11.94 -9.92 -51.47
CA GLN A 675 -12.91 -8.85 -51.73
C GLN A 675 -12.64 -8.14 -53.08
N LEU A 676 -11.37 -8.04 -53.48
CA LEU A 676 -10.97 -7.52 -54.80
C LEU A 676 -11.18 -8.52 -55.95
N GLY A 677 -11.55 -9.77 -55.65
CA GLY A 677 -11.75 -10.82 -56.65
C GLY A 677 -10.48 -11.55 -57.09
N HIS A 678 -9.34 -11.31 -56.45
CA HIS A 678 -8.05 -11.93 -56.76
C HIS A 678 -7.89 -13.31 -56.10
N ALA A 679 -8.72 -14.26 -56.53
CA ALA A 679 -8.69 -15.63 -55.99
C ALA A 679 -7.34 -16.35 -56.23
N ASP A 680 -6.65 -16.05 -57.33
CA ASP A 680 -5.34 -16.63 -57.65
C ASP A 680 -4.25 -16.19 -56.68
N VAL A 681 -4.22 -14.90 -56.34
CA VAL A 681 -3.28 -14.32 -55.37
C VAL A 681 -3.54 -14.93 -53.99
N SER A 682 -4.80 -15.02 -53.60
CA SER A 682 -5.22 -15.67 -52.34
C SER A 682 -4.75 -17.13 -52.25
N ARG A 683 -4.87 -17.89 -53.34
CA ARG A 683 -4.34 -19.27 -53.42
C ARG A 683 -2.82 -19.30 -53.25
N SER A 684 -2.10 -18.35 -53.86
CA SER A 684 -0.64 -18.24 -53.72
C SER A 684 -0.21 -17.98 -52.28
N ILE A 685 -0.87 -17.03 -51.60
CA ILE A 685 -0.63 -16.70 -50.19
C ILE A 685 -0.82 -17.94 -49.31
N ILE A 686 -1.89 -18.70 -49.50
CA ILE A 686 -2.13 -19.95 -48.75
C ILE A 686 -1.01 -20.97 -49.03
N LYS A 687 -0.62 -21.18 -50.29
CA LYS A 687 0.45 -22.12 -50.67
C LYS A 687 1.83 -21.71 -50.13
N GLN A 688 2.07 -20.42 -49.94
CA GLN A 688 3.31 -19.88 -49.37
C GLN A 688 3.35 -20.08 -47.85
N HIS A 689 2.25 -19.79 -47.15
CA HIS A 689 2.22 -19.81 -45.70
C HIS A 689 1.82 -21.17 -45.11
N CYS A 690 1.08 -21.98 -45.85
CA CYS A 690 0.63 -23.31 -45.47
C CYS A 690 1.09 -24.34 -46.51
N PRO A 691 2.39 -24.71 -46.52
CA PRO A 691 2.97 -25.59 -47.53
C PRO A 691 2.31 -26.97 -47.59
N GLN A 692 1.68 -27.43 -46.50
CA GLN A 692 0.87 -28.65 -46.47
C GLN A 692 -0.34 -28.62 -47.44
N TYR A 693 -0.71 -27.46 -47.95
CA TYR A 693 -1.80 -27.29 -48.92
C TYR A 693 -1.32 -26.92 -50.33
N ARG A 694 -0.02 -27.05 -50.61
CA ARG A 694 0.50 -26.95 -51.98
C ARG A 694 -0.19 -27.93 -52.92
#